data_AF-A0A517R9D9-F1
#
_entry.id   AF-A0A517R9D9-F1
#
_cell.length_a   1.000
_cell.length_b   1.000
_cell.length_c   1.000
_cell.angle_alpha   90.00
_cell.angle_beta   90.00
_cell.angle_gamma   90.00
#
_symmetry.space_group_name_H-M   'P 1'
#
loop_
_entity.id
_entity.type
_entity.pdbx_description
1 polymer ?
#
loop_
_entity_poly.entity_id
_entity_poly.type
_entity_poly.pdbx_seq_one_letter_code
_entity_poly.pdbx_strand_id
1 'polypeptide(L)'
;MIQWKNIKLILLRELRDQMRDRRTLFMVAILPLLLYPAMGIGMVQMTVLFSEQPRNVVVLGAKDLPKHPQLLEGDRFVSNWFTMPADAEKLRVITDSDAEGDSAEDENREKLLKQARALEVVLKKHQELLSQWDEIEDQEDLQQENQLAREITETNARLSKLFAESQIQVLILIPKGLSKEIEQVSAKLARHEPIDFDPADSLRPLILENSADEKSMIAYRRVEEVMRAWEKAILRDRLSRANLPESLPTPINPDAIDLAQDDQLAANLWSKLFPALLIIMAATGAFYPAIDLGAGEKERGTMETLLISPAKRTEIVLGKFLTVMIFSVSTALLNLASMGFTGRHMVNVAGAGALSKIGDLSFPSFSALFWIVLLLIPLSALFSALCLALATFARSSKEGQYYLTPLLMVTLGLTVFCLSPAVEINAFYSLMPVVGVALLLKGMLLSSVNAGILYVYAIPVLVTSVGYSLLALWWAIDQFQREDVLFREAERFEVGLWLKHLMRTKDALPSFAEAGFCFVLIMLLQFGVMNTMGDAIRMATDAERPLRMMQLLMIQQLAIIATPALMMGIMLTTSMRKTFRLYFPSLGFLAVGFILPFALHPLSLELAVSLDWFFPSLPEGTVAVLKSMSDPNQPIWLILLAFAFAPAVCEELAFRGFILSGFGRRGRAWLAIILSSVTFGAMHMIPQQVFNATLLGLALGMIAVYSRSLLPGVIFHFIYNSLSVLRERIPESWVPENGLQHFVTMGPEGLRYSWPLLLICAIVGVALLRWTVLQSKTQSDQDSLPSESLSSSSFDRRLTDTK
;
A
#
# COMPACT_ATOMS: atom_id res chain seq x y z
N MET A 1 35.11 32.74 0.06
CA MET A 1 35.08 31.55 0.92
C MET A 1 33.96 31.64 1.94
N ILE A 2 33.44 30.50 2.39
CA ILE A 2 32.48 30.37 3.51
C ILE A 2 33.27 30.52 4.82
N GLN A 3 32.79 31.32 5.77
CA GLN A 3 33.41 31.45 7.09
C GLN A 3 32.67 30.64 8.14
N TRP A 4 33.33 29.60 8.67
CA TRP A 4 32.78 28.75 9.73
C TRP A 4 32.39 29.52 11.00
N LYS A 5 33.09 30.63 11.29
CA LYS A 5 32.77 31.53 12.41
C LYS A 5 31.34 32.08 12.30
N ASN A 6 30.91 32.47 11.10
CA ASN A 6 29.57 33.00 10.86
C ASN A 6 28.51 31.90 11.06
N ILE A 7 28.73 30.72 10.47
CA ILE A 7 27.84 29.57 10.61
C ILE A 7 27.67 29.20 12.09
N LYS A 8 28.77 29.11 12.85
CA LYS A 8 28.75 28.81 14.28
C LYS A 8 27.98 29.86 15.10
N LEU A 9 28.16 31.15 14.78
CA LEU A 9 27.43 32.23 15.47
C LEU A 9 25.93 32.15 15.22
N ILE A 10 25.54 31.91 13.96
CA ILE A 10 24.12 31.75 13.58
C ILE A 10 23.55 30.51 14.26
N LEU A 11 24.22 29.36 14.18
CA LEU A 11 23.83 28.13 14.88
C LEU A 11 23.59 28.36 16.38
N LEU A 12 24.52 29.02 17.07
CA LEU A 12 24.40 29.29 18.50
C LEU A 12 23.27 30.28 18.83
N ARG A 13 23.03 31.26 17.97
CA ARG A 13 21.88 32.17 18.09
C ARG A 13 20.58 31.38 17.97
N GLU A 14 20.42 30.64 16.88
CA GLU A 14 19.19 29.93 16.56
C GLU A 14 18.88 28.84 17.59
N LEU A 15 19.89 28.08 18.04
CA LEU A 15 19.72 27.12 19.14
C LEU A 15 19.25 27.82 20.42
N ARG A 16 19.81 28.99 20.75
CA ARG A 16 19.42 29.74 21.95
C ARG A 16 17.98 30.26 21.85
N ASP A 17 17.58 30.75 20.68
CA ASP A 17 16.24 31.25 20.45
C ASP A 17 15.21 30.11 20.54
N GLN A 18 15.48 28.96 19.91
CA GLN A 18 14.64 27.77 19.99
C GLN A 18 14.54 27.19 21.42
N MET A 19 15.66 27.15 22.16
CA MET A 19 15.68 26.69 23.55
C MET A 19 14.93 27.63 24.51
N ARG A 20 14.62 28.87 24.11
CA ARG A 20 13.79 29.81 24.87
C ARG A 20 12.31 29.68 24.54
N ASP A 21 11.98 29.18 23.36
CA ASP A 21 10.61 28.94 22.96
C ASP A 21 10.06 27.68 23.65
N ARG A 22 9.32 27.92 24.73
CA ARG A 22 8.64 26.87 25.51
C ARG A 22 7.68 26.04 24.66
N ARG A 23 7.05 26.65 23.65
CA ARG A 23 6.11 25.95 22.78
C ARG A 23 6.86 24.96 21.91
N THR A 24 7.94 25.39 21.28
CA THR A 24 8.75 24.51 20.43
C THR A 24 9.40 23.41 21.25
N LEU A 25 9.99 23.71 22.40
CA LEU A 25 10.51 22.67 23.31
C LEU A 25 9.45 21.68 23.78
N PHE A 26 8.25 22.16 24.12
CA PHE A 26 7.17 21.28 24.51
C PHE A 26 6.75 20.37 23.36
N MET A 27 6.53 20.91 22.16
CA MET A 27 6.09 20.12 20.99
C MET A 27 7.15 19.14 20.49
N VAL A 28 8.44 19.53 20.54
CA VAL A 28 9.56 18.80 19.94
C VAL A 28 10.18 17.78 20.90
N ALA A 29 10.20 18.06 22.21
CA ALA A 29 10.83 17.19 23.20
C ALA A 29 9.84 16.60 24.20
N ILE A 30 8.98 17.40 24.85
CA ILE A 30 8.17 16.93 25.99
C ILE A 30 6.94 16.14 25.54
N LEU A 31 6.19 16.65 24.57
CA LEU A 31 4.92 16.07 24.13
C LEU A 31 5.13 14.65 23.58
N PRO A 32 6.06 14.37 22.66
CA PRO A 32 6.25 13.01 22.15
C PRO A 32 6.78 12.06 23.24
N LEU A 33 7.66 12.55 24.11
CA LEU A 33 8.24 11.80 25.22
C LEU A 33 7.18 11.33 26.23
N LEU A 34 6.12 12.11 26.44
CA LEU A 34 5.02 11.77 27.36
C LEU A 34 3.87 11.06 26.64
N LEU A 35 3.48 11.55 25.47
CA LEU A 35 2.30 11.10 24.75
C LEU A 35 2.45 9.64 24.28
N TYR A 36 3.58 9.26 23.70
CA TYR A 36 3.74 7.90 23.17
C TYR A 36 3.75 6.85 24.28
N PRO A 37 4.48 7.04 25.40
CA PRO A 37 4.34 6.17 26.57
C PRO A 37 2.94 6.12 27.15
N ALA A 38 2.30 7.29 27.33
CA ALA A 38 0.96 7.37 27.90
C ALA A 38 -0.08 6.67 27.01
N MET A 39 0.02 6.82 25.68
CA MET A 39 -0.83 6.11 24.73
C MET A 39 -0.57 4.60 24.76
N GLY A 40 0.69 4.16 24.85
CA GLY A 40 1.04 2.74 24.96
C GLY A 40 0.48 2.10 26.23
N ILE A 41 0.74 2.71 27.39
CA ILE A 41 0.21 2.26 28.68
C ILE A 41 -1.32 2.32 28.68
N GLY A 42 -1.89 3.41 28.15
CA GLY A 42 -3.33 3.59 28.01
C GLY A 42 -3.97 2.51 27.15
N MET A 43 -3.38 2.16 25.99
CA MET A 43 -3.87 1.07 25.14
C MET A 43 -3.82 -0.29 25.83
N VAL A 44 -2.75 -0.60 26.56
CA VAL A 44 -2.64 -1.87 27.29
C VAL A 44 -3.66 -1.92 28.44
N GLN A 45 -3.77 -0.86 29.24
CA GLN A 45 -4.80 -0.78 30.28
C GLN A 45 -6.20 -0.86 29.70
N MET A 46 -6.45 -0.21 28.57
CA MET A 46 -7.73 -0.24 27.87
C MET A 46 -8.04 -1.65 27.36
N THR A 47 -7.04 -2.35 26.84
CA THR A 47 -7.16 -3.76 26.40
C THR A 47 -7.49 -4.66 27.59
N VAL A 48 -6.82 -4.47 28.73
CA VAL A 48 -7.08 -5.24 29.96
C VAL A 48 -8.48 -4.92 30.51
N LEU A 49 -8.83 -3.64 30.67
CA LEU A 49 -10.12 -3.17 31.16
C LEU A 49 -11.31 -3.64 30.32
N PHE A 50 -11.14 -3.70 28.99
CA PHE A 50 -12.18 -4.21 28.11
C PHE A 50 -12.19 -5.74 27.96
N SER A 51 -11.22 -6.46 28.54
CA SER A 51 -11.13 -7.93 28.43
C SER A 51 -11.88 -8.73 29.50
N GLU A 52 -12.56 -8.10 30.46
CA GLU A 52 -13.03 -8.80 31.67
C GLU A 52 -14.54 -8.75 31.91
N GLN A 53 -15.37 -8.98 30.87
CA GLN A 53 -16.77 -9.34 31.12
C GLN A 53 -17.06 -10.76 30.62
N PRO A 54 -17.55 -11.66 31.49
CA PRO A 54 -17.93 -13.01 31.08
C PRO A 54 -19.01 -12.92 30.02
N ARG A 55 -18.83 -13.66 28.92
CA ARG A 55 -19.78 -13.71 27.80
C ARG A 55 -20.80 -14.81 28.07
N ASN A 56 -22.07 -14.51 27.84
CA ASN A 56 -23.16 -15.47 28.06
C ASN A 56 -23.22 -16.47 26.91
N VAL A 57 -23.00 -17.73 27.23
CA VAL A 57 -23.20 -18.88 26.34
C VAL A 57 -24.43 -19.63 26.84
N VAL A 58 -25.46 -19.78 26.01
CA VAL A 58 -26.66 -20.54 26.40
C VAL A 58 -26.61 -21.91 25.75
N VAL A 59 -26.82 -22.96 26.52
CA VAL A 59 -26.88 -24.36 26.07
C VAL A 59 -28.28 -24.88 26.32
N LEU A 60 -29.01 -25.20 25.24
CA LEU A 60 -30.32 -25.85 25.32
C LEU A 60 -30.17 -27.35 25.06
N GLY A 61 -30.95 -28.17 25.78
CA GLY A 61 -30.87 -29.63 25.69
C GLY A 61 -29.70 -30.23 26.47
N ALA A 62 -29.21 -29.55 27.52
CA ALA A 62 -28.02 -29.99 28.27
C ALA A 62 -28.18 -31.40 28.89
N LYS A 63 -29.42 -31.81 29.19
CA LYS A 63 -29.77 -33.18 29.65
C LYS A 63 -29.41 -34.30 28.66
N ASP A 64 -29.30 -33.98 27.38
CA ASP A 64 -29.01 -34.91 26.30
C ASP A 64 -27.50 -34.99 26.00
N LEU A 65 -26.65 -34.31 26.77
CA LEU A 65 -25.19 -34.44 26.72
C LEU A 65 -24.72 -35.79 27.32
N PRO A 66 -23.66 -36.40 26.79
CA PRO A 66 -23.05 -37.58 27.38
C PRO A 66 -22.44 -37.25 28.75
N LYS A 67 -22.53 -38.20 29.69
CA LYS A 67 -21.98 -38.04 31.06
C LYS A 67 -20.46 -38.18 31.10
N HIS A 68 -19.88 -38.93 30.17
CA HIS A 68 -18.45 -39.14 30.06
C HIS A 68 -18.03 -39.13 28.57
N PRO A 69 -17.02 -38.34 28.18
CA PRO A 69 -16.38 -37.26 28.95
C PRO A 69 -17.33 -36.06 29.19
N GLN A 70 -17.26 -35.45 30.37
CA GLN A 70 -18.13 -34.35 30.79
C GLN A 70 -17.74 -33.02 30.12
N LEU A 71 -18.71 -32.31 29.54
CA LEU A 71 -18.49 -31.01 28.87
C LEU A 71 -18.59 -29.81 29.84
N LEU A 72 -19.54 -29.88 30.78
CA LEU A 72 -19.94 -28.76 31.65
C LEU A 72 -19.69 -29.07 33.12
N GLU A 73 -19.24 -28.09 33.89
CA GLU A 73 -19.10 -28.14 35.34
C GLU A 73 -19.83 -26.92 35.94
N GLY A 74 -21.07 -27.13 36.39
CA GLY A 74 -21.94 -26.04 36.86
C GLY A 74 -22.22 -25.02 35.75
N ASP A 75 -21.90 -23.75 36.01
CA ASP A 75 -22.14 -22.62 35.11
C ASP A 75 -20.99 -22.37 34.10
N ARG A 76 -20.11 -23.35 33.87
CA ARG A 76 -18.91 -23.22 33.02
C ARG A 76 -18.63 -24.48 32.21
N PHE A 77 -17.81 -24.31 31.17
CA PHE A 77 -17.13 -25.43 30.52
C PHE A 77 -15.99 -25.93 31.41
N VAL A 78 -15.71 -27.24 31.39
CA VAL A 78 -14.57 -27.81 32.13
C VAL A 78 -13.27 -27.16 31.64
N SER A 79 -12.46 -26.64 32.57
CA SER A 79 -11.28 -25.82 32.27
C SER A 79 -10.19 -26.56 31.47
N ASN A 80 -10.12 -27.88 31.59
CA ASN A 80 -9.17 -28.74 30.87
C ASN A 80 -9.40 -28.78 29.34
N TRP A 81 -10.54 -28.29 28.86
CA TRP A 81 -10.82 -28.19 27.43
C TRP A 81 -10.17 -26.97 26.77
N PHE A 82 -9.64 -26.02 27.56
CA PHE A 82 -9.00 -24.81 27.05
C PHE A 82 -7.46 -24.94 27.07
N THR A 83 -6.81 -24.35 26.07
CA THR A 83 -5.36 -24.16 26.06
C THR A 83 -4.90 -23.28 27.23
N MET A 84 -5.70 -22.27 27.59
CA MET A 84 -5.53 -21.45 28.79
C MET A 84 -6.70 -21.68 29.74
N PRO A 85 -6.51 -22.34 30.90
CA PRO A 85 -7.60 -22.61 31.85
C PRO A 85 -8.38 -21.37 32.30
N ALA A 86 -7.73 -20.20 32.34
CA ALA A 86 -8.36 -18.92 32.68
C ALA A 86 -9.43 -18.45 31.67
N ASP A 87 -9.46 -18.98 30.44
CA ASP A 87 -10.50 -18.64 29.46
C ASP A 87 -11.86 -19.25 29.81
N ALA A 88 -11.90 -20.32 30.61
CA ALA A 88 -13.13 -20.89 31.16
C ALA A 88 -13.90 -19.89 32.01
N GLU A 89 -13.20 -19.03 32.77
CA GLU A 89 -13.81 -18.00 33.62
C GLU A 89 -14.42 -16.85 32.82
N LYS A 90 -14.08 -16.74 31.53
CA LYS A 90 -14.54 -15.68 30.64
C LYS A 90 -15.81 -16.06 29.88
N LEU A 91 -16.33 -17.28 30.07
CA LEU A 91 -17.60 -17.75 29.53
C LEU A 91 -18.52 -18.11 30.68
N ARG A 92 -19.70 -17.48 30.74
CA ARG A 92 -20.78 -17.88 31.64
C ARG A 92 -21.74 -18.78 30.87
N VAL A 93 -21.78 -20.05 31.23
CA VAL A 93 -22.65 -21.05 30.60
C VAL A 93 -23.98 -21.11 31.33
N ILE A 94 -25.07 -21.01 30.58
CA ILE A 94 -26.44 -21.07 31.10
C ILE A 94 -27.14 -22.26 30.46
N THR A 95 -27.57 -23.22 31.28
CA THR A 95 -28.21 -24.46 30.84
C THR A 95 -29.71 -24.46 31.15
N ASP A 96 -30.45 -25.31 30.46
CA ASP A 96 -31.86 -25.61 30.75
C ASP A 96 -32.07 -26.75 31.77
N SER A 97 -30.99 -27.32 32.32
CA SER A 97 -31.01 -28.49 33.22
C SER A 97 -30.87 -28.17 34.70
N ASP A 98 -30.29 -27.02 35.07
CA ASP A 98 -30.06 -26.66 36.46
C ASP A 98 -31.25 -25.85 36.98
N ALA A 99 -31.95 -26.35 38.00
CA ALA A 99 -33.01 -25.63 38.69
C ALA A 99 -32.85 -25.91 40.18
N GLU A 100 -32.26 -24.95 40.92
CA GLU A 100 -32.50 -24.68 42.35
C GLU A 100 -31.40 -23.75 42.92
N GLY A 101 -31.73 -22.47 43.16
CA GLY A 101 -30.91 -21.53 43.95
C GLY A 101 -31.45 -20.08 43.94
N ASP A 102 -31.53 -19.44 45.11
CA ASP A 102 -32.25 -18.17 45.37
C ASP A 102 -31.61 -16.88 44.77
N SER A 103 -32.45 -15.84 44.62
CA SER A 103 -32.17 -14.42 44.31
C SER A 103 -31.85 -14.03 42.85
N ALA A 104 -32.35 -12.85 42.44
CA ALA A 104 -32.20 -12.02 41.22
C ALA A 104 -31.41 -12.51 39.97
N GLU A 105 -30.35 -13.31 40.11
CA GLU A 105 -29.66 -13.98 39.01
C GLU A 105 -30.57 -14.96 38.25
N ASP A 106 -31.51 -15.59 38.96
CA ASP A 106 -32.46 -16.55 38.36
C ASP A 106 -33.45 -15.87 37.39
N GLU A 107 -33.85 -14.62 37.66
CA GLU A 107 -34.72 -13.85 36.75
C GLU A 107 -34.01 -13.50 35.43
N ASN A 108 -32.72 -13.15 35.50
CA ASN A 108 -31.92 -12.89 34.30
C ASN A 108 -31.62 -14.18 33.52
N ARG A 109 -31.40 -15.29 34.23
CA ARG A 109 -31.21 -16.62 33.66
C ARG A 109 -32.46 -17.09 32.91
N GLU A 110 -33.64 -16.99 33.51
CA GLU A 110 -34.91 -17.32 32.86
C GLU A 110 -35.17 -16.45 31.64
N LYS A 111 -34.85 -15.15 31.71
CA LYS A 111 -34.95 -14.23 30.58
C LYS A 111 -34.09 -14.67 29.40
N LEU A 112 -32.83 -15.05 29.66
CA LEU A 112 -31.90 -15.55 28.64
C LEU A 112 -32.38 -16.88 28.05
N LEU A 113 -32.86 -17.81 28.88
CA LEU A 113 -33.44 -19.08 28.41
C LEU A 113 -34.70 -18.86 27.55
N LYS A 114 -35.55 -17.89 27.90
CA LYS A 114 -36.73 -17.52 27.10
C LYS A 114 -36.34 -16.94 25.74
N GLN A 115 -35.31 -16.09 25.69
CA GLN A 115 -34.75 -15.57 24.45
C GLN A 115 -34.14 -16.69 23.59
N ALA A 116 -33.39 -17.61 24.20
CA ALA A 116 -32.81 -18.78 23.52
C ALA A 116 -33.88 -19.70 22.94
N ARG A 117 -34.97 -19.98 23.66
CA ARG A 117 -36.12 -20.76 23.14
C ARG A 117 -36.81 -20.07 21.96
N ALA A 118 -36.92 -18.74 21.98
CA ALA A 118 -37.46 -17.99 20.83
C ALA A 118 -36.56 -18.11 19.59
N LEU A 119 -35.24 -18.10 19.79
CA LEU A 119 -34.26 -18.35 18.73
C LEU A 119 -34.33 -19.79 18.21
N GLU A 120 -34.46 -20.78 19.08
CA GLU A 120 -34.59 -22.21 18.72
C GLU A 120 -35.78 -22.44 17.77
N VAL A 121 -36.94 -21.80 18.02
CA VAL A 121 -38.13 -21.93 17.17
C VAL A 121 -37.87 -21.40 15.75
N VAL A 122 -37.23 -20.23 15.64
CA VAL A 122 -36.92 -19.64 14.33
C VAL A 122 -35.83 -20.43 13.62
N LEU A 123 -34.85 -20.95 14.35
CA LEU A 123 -33.78 -21.78 13.78
C LEU A 123 -34.32 -23.10 13.24
N LYS A 124 -35.24 -23.78 13.94
CA LYS A 124 -35.87 -25.00 13.42
C LYS A 124 -36.59 -24.74 12.09
N LYS A 125 -37.34 -23.64 12.00
CA LYS A 125 -37.95 -23.22 10.73
C LYS A 125 -36.89 -22.96 9.65
N HIS A 126 -35.76 -22.34 10.01
CA HIS A 126 -34.66 -22.11 9.08
C HIS A 126 -34.06 -23.43 8.55
N GLN A 127 -33.86 -24.43 9.41
CA GLN A 127 -33.37 -25.75 9.01
C GLN A 127 -34.38 -26.50 8.13
N GLU A 128 -35.67 -26.43 8.43
CA GLU A 128 -36.73 -27.00 7.59
C GLU A 128 -36.71 -26.39 6.18
N LEU A 129 -36.51 -25.07 6.07
CA LEU A 129 -36.40 -24.38 4.77
C LEU A 129 -35.12 -24.75 4.01
N LEU A 130 -33.99 -24.96 4.68
CA LEU A 130 -32.76 -25.43 4.04
C LEU A 130 -32.90 -26.88 3.55
N SER A 131 -33.55 -27.75 4.32
CA SER A 131 -33.83 -29.12 3.86
C SER A 131 -34.73 -29.13 2.62
N GLN A 132 -35.73 -28.24 2.56
CA GLN A 132 -36.57 -28.07 1.38
C GLN A 132 -35.80 -27.47 0.18
N TRP A 133 -34.78 -26.64 0.45
CA TRP A 133 -33.91 -26.07 -0.59
C TRP A 133 -33.13 -27.16 -1.30
N ASP A 134 -32.46 -28.02 -0.53
CA ASP A 134 -31.66 -29.12 -1.05
C ASP A 134 -32.51 -30.09 -1.89
N GLU A 135 -33.77 -30.34 -1.51
CA GLU A 135 -34.71 -31.17 -2.27
C GLU A 135 -35.20 -30.54 -3.60
N ILE A 136 -35.21 -29.20 -3.70
CA ILE A 136 -35.72 -28.45 -4.87
C ILE A 136 -34.60 -28.14 -5.86
N GLU A 137 -33.37 -27.92 -5.39
CA GLU A 137 -32.20 -27.70 -6.26
C GLU A 137 -32.00 -28.88 -7.24
N ASP A 138 -32.37 -30.08 -6.82
CA ASP A 138 -32.37 -31.30 -7.65
C ASP A 138 -33.52 -31.37 -8.69
N GLN A 139 -34.54 -30.52 -8.60
CA GLN A 139 -35.77 -30.57 -9.41
C GLN A 139 -35.91 -29.44 -10.46
N GLU A 140 -34.98 -28.49 -10.53
CA GLU A 140 -34.95 -27.35 -11.49
C GLU A 140 -36.24 -26.48 -11.55
N ASP A 141 -36.99 -26.32 -10.44
CA ASP A 141 -38.16 -25.42 -10.38
C ASP A 141 -37.78 -23.99 -9.94
N LEU A 142 -37.51 -23.14 -10.93
CA LEU A 142 -37.15 -21.72 -10.75
C LEU A 142 -38.19 -20.87 -9.98
N GLN A 143 -39.48 -21.23 -9.98
CA GLN A 143 -40.49 -20.43 -9.26
C GLN A 143 -40.48 -20.76 -7.77
N GLN A 144 -40.41 -22.05 -7.46
CA GLN A 144 -40.36 -22.55 -6.09
C GLN A 144 -39.03 -22.18 -5.41
N GLU A 145 -37.92 -22.25 -6.14
CA GLU A 145 -36.59 -21.81 -5.71
C GLU A 145 -36.59 -20.31 -5.30
N ASN A 146 -37.15 -19.43 -6.14
CA ASN A 146 -37.24 -18.00 -5.83
C ASN A 146 -38.12 -17.70 -4.61
N GLN A 147 -39.17 -18.49 -4.37
CA GLN A 147 -40.01 -18.34 -3.17
C GLN A 147 -39.23 -18.78 -1.92
N LEU A 148 -38.60 -19.95 -1.97
CA LEU A 148 -37.84 -20.49 -0.85
C LEU A 148 -36.65 -19.59 -0.48
N ALA A 149 -35.94 -19.04 -1.49
CA ALA A 149 -34.86 -18.08 -1.29
C ALA A 149 -35.32 -16.84 -0.50
N ARG A 150 -36.52 -16.33 -0.79
CA ARG A 150 -37.11 -15.20 -0.04
C ARG A 150 -37.44 -15.61 1.40
N GLU A 151 -38.07 -16.75 1.60
CA GLU A 151 -38.43 -17.24 2.94
C GLU A 151 -37.19 -17.52 3.81
N ILE A 152 -36.13 -18.06 3.23
CA ILE A 152 -34.82 -18.24 3.87
C ILE A 152 -34.23 -16.88 4.25
N THR A 153 -34.23 -15.92 3.32
CA THR A 153 -33.70 -14.57 3.55
C THR A 153 -34.45 -13.85 4.68
N GLU A 154 -35.78 -13.91 4.68
CA GLU A 154 -36.63 -13.33 5.73
C GLU A 154 -36.41 -14.01 7.08
N THR A 155 -36.29 -15.33 7.10
CA THR A 155 -36.03 -16.11 8.32
C THR A 155 -34.64 -15.79 8.88
N ASN A 156 -33.62 -15.64 8.04
CA ASN A 156 -32.27 -15.20 8.41
C ASN A 156 -32.27 -13.78 9.00
N ALA A 157 -32.98 -12.84 8.36
CA ALA A 157 -33.10 -11.48 8.87
C ALA A 157 -33.78 -11.45 10.25
N ARG A 158 -34.81 -12.29 10.45
CA ARG A 158 -35.50 -12.43 11.74
C ARG A 158 -34.60 -13.07 12.80
N LEU A 159 -33.85 -14.11 12.45
CA LEU A 159 -32.92 -14.79 13.35
C LEU A 159 -31.80 -13.84 13.79
N SER A 160 -31.19 -13.12 12.84
CA SER A 160 -30.18 -12.09 13.09
C SER A 160 -30.71 -10.99 14.02
N LYS A 161 -31.93 -10.49 13.76
CA LYS A 161 -32.57 -9.47 14.60
C LYS A 161 -32.81 -9.96 16.03
N LEU A 162 -33.39 -11.15 16.20
CA LEU A 162 -33.66 -11.74 17.52
C LEU A 162 -32.37 -12.01 18.30
N PHE A 163 -31.31 -12.45 17.61
CA PHE A 163 -30.02 -12.72 18.22
C PHE A 163 -29.36 -11.40 18.68
N ALA A 164 -29.41 -10.36 17.84
CA ALA A 164 -28.90 -9.03 18.17
C ALA A 164 -29.66 -8.33 19.31
N GLU A 165 -30.96 -8.58 19.44
CA GLU A 165 -31.79 -8.07 20.56
C GLU A 165 -31.61 -8.89 21.85
N SER A 166 -30.98 -10.06 21.77
CA SER A 166 -30.70 -10.91 22.93
C SER A 166 -29.42 -10.50 23.65
N GLN A 167 -29.27 -10.92 24.92
CA GLN A 167 -28.00 -10.79 25.65
C GLN A 167 -27.09 -12.01 25.48
N ILE A 168 -27.38 -12.87 24.51
CA ILE A 168 -26.67 -14.12 24.22
C ILE A 168 -25.52 -13.82 23.27
N GLN A 169 -24.33 -14.32 23.56
CA GLN A 169 -23.19 -14.21 22.64
C GLN A 169 -23.00 -15.48 21.81
N VAL A 170 -23.32 -16.65 22.36
CA VAL A 170 -23.33 -17.93 21.63
C VAL A 170 -24.51 -18.76 22.12
N LEU A 171 -25.25 -19.35 21.18
CA LEU A 171 -26.31 -20.31 21.48
C LEU A 171 -25.88 -21.70 20.99
N ILE A 172 -25.85 -22.69 21.89
CA ILE A 172 -25.59 -24.09 21.57
C ILE A 172 -26.89 -24.86 21.72
N LEU A 173 -27.31 -25.56 20.68
CA LEU A 173 -28.48 -26.44 20.71
C LEU A 173 -28.02 -27.89 20.63
N ILE A 174 -28.32 -28.64 21.68
CA ILE A 174 -28.04 -30.07 21.75
C ILE A 174 -29.27 -30.84 21.24
N PRO A 175 -29.14 -31.66 20.19
CA PRO A 175 -30.25 -32.47 19.70
C PRO A 175 -30.68 -33.52 20.72
N LYS A 176 -31.99 -33.80 20.76
CA LYS A 176 -32.55 -34.81 21.66
C LYS A 176 -32.01 -36.19 21.33
N GLY A 177 -31.56 -36.94 22.33
CA GLY A 177 -31.04 -38.30 22.15
C GLY A 177 -29.57 -38.39 21.72
N LEU A 178 -28.84 -37.29 21.60
CA LEU A 178 -27.41 -37.27 21.25
C LEU A 178 -26.58 -38.24 22.10
N SER A 179 -26.71 -38.17 23.43
CA SER A 179 -26.03 -39.07 24.37
C SER A 179 -26.34 -40.55 24.10
N LYS A 180 -27.58 -40.89 23.75
CA LYS A 180 -27.97 -42.27 23.44
C LYS A 180 -27.36 -42.74 22.13
N GLU A 181 -27.35 -41.91 21.10
CA GLU A 181 -26.74 -42.25 19.81
C GLU A 181 -25.22 -42.44 19.94
N ILE A 182 -24.53 -41.51 20.62
CA ILE A 182 -23.09 -41.63 20.89
C ILE A 182 -22.78 -42.94 21.59
N GLU A 183 -23.55 -43.32 22.62
CA GLU A 183 -23.36 -44.57 23.35
C GLU A 183 -23.69 -45.81 22.50
N GLN A 184 -24.76 -45.77 21.71
CA GLN A 184 -25.13 -46.85 20.79
C GLN A 184 -24.04 -47.11 19.74
N VAL A 185 -23.52 -46.05 19.12
CA VAL A 185 -22.44 -46.13 18.14
C VAL A 185 -21.16 -46.66 18.78
N SER A 186 -20.79 -46.13 19.95
CA SER A 186 -19.61 -46.59 20.69
C SER A 186 -19.74 -48.07 21.10
N ALA A 187 -20.93 -48.53 21.51
CA ALA A 187 -21.18 -49.93 21.85
C ALA A 187 -21.15 -50.86 20.63
N LYS A 188 -21.74 -50.45 19.50
CA LYS A 188 -21.68 -51.21 18.23
C LYS A 188 -20.24 -51.35 17.73
N LEU A 189 -19.48 -50.25 17.74
CA LEU A 189 -18.05 -50.25 17.38
C LEU A 189 -17.23 -51.16 18.30
N ALA A 190 -17.49 -51.13 19.62
CA ALA A 190 -16.83 -52.02 20.57
C ALA A 190 -17.08 -53.51 20.27
N ARG A 191 -18.28 -53.84 19.76
CA ARG A 191 -18.65 -55.20 19.35
C ARG A 191 -18.28 -55.54 17.91
N HIS A 192 -17.64 -54.62 17.19
CA HIS A 192 -17.32 -54.77 15.76
C HIS A 192 -18.58 -55.02 14.89
N GLU A 193 -19.72 -54.47 15.31
CA GLU A 193 -20.97 -54.51 14.55
C GLU A 193 -20.98 -53.38 13.49
N PRO A 194 -21.56 -53.61 12.30
CA PRO A 194 -21.69 -52.57 11.29
C PRO A 194 -22.55 -51.39 11.80
N ILE A 195 -22.16 -50.18 11.39
CA ILE A 195 -22.95 -48.97 11.62
C ILE A 195 -23.87 -48.82 10.41
N ASP A 196 -25.17 -48.96 10.64
CA ASP A 196 -26.18 -49.07 9.57
C ASP A 196 -26.70 -47.70 9.06
N PHE A 197 -26.02 -46.60 9.39
CA PHE A 197 -26.43 -45.25 9.02
C PHE A 197 -25.24 -44.39 8.55
N ASP A 198 -25.51 -43.41 7.70
CA ASP A 198 -24.50 -42.49 7.18
C ASP A 198 -24.04 -41.52 8.29
N PRO A 199 -22.74 -41.32 8.51
CA PRO A 199 -22.23 -40.25 9.39
C PRO A 199 -22.75 -38.84 9.07
N ALA A 200 -23.24 -38.59 7.84
CA ALA A 200 -23.95 -37.37 7.47
C ALA A 200 -25.28 -37.19 8.22
N ASP A 201 -25.94 -38.29 8.58
CA ASP A 201 -27.24 -38.32 9.27
C ASP A 201 -27.13 -38.31 10.80
N SER A 202 -25.92 -38.25 11.35
CA SER A 202 -25.70 -38.27 12.81
C SER A 202 -26.25 -37.02 13.50
N LEU A 203 -26.77 -37.14 14.71
CA LEU A 203 -27.15 -35.96 15.50
C LEU A 203 -25.92 -35.09 15.84
N ARG A 204 -25.97 -33.79 15.52
CA ARG A 204 -24.89 -32.83 15.79
C ARG A 204 -25.38 -31.60 16.56
N PRO A 205 -24.60 -31.09 17.54
CA PRO A 205 -24.87 -29.79 18.14
C PRO A 205 -24.85 -28.67 17.11
N LEU A 206 -25.80 -27.73 17.22
CA LEU A 206 -25.80 -26.50 16.42
C LEU A 206 -25.25 -25.37 17.26
N ILE A 207 -24.32 -24.59 16.70
CA ILE A 207 -23.73 -23.44 17.37
C ILE A 207 -24.06 -22.19 16.57
N LEU A 208 -24.75 -21.26 17.22
CA LEU A 208 -25.16 -19.99 16.64
C LEU A 208 -24.25 -18.86 17.12
N GLU A 209 -23.67 -18.13 16.16
CA GLU A 209 -22.89 -16.92 16.39
C GLU A 209 -23.34 -15.76 15.50
N ASN A 210 -22.91 -14.55 15.85
CA ASN A 210 -23.03 -13.37 15.03
C ASN A 210 -21.63 -12.81 14.73
N SER A 211 -21.11 -13.10 13.54
CA SER A 211 -19.76 -12.66 13.12
C SER A 211 -19.63 -11.14 12.97
N ALA A 212 -20.74 -10.39 12.90
CA ALA A 212 -20.73 -8.94 12.91
C ALA A 212 -20.64 -8.33 14.32
N ASP A 213 -20.87 -9.13 15.37
CA ASP A 213 -20.66 -8.73 16.77
C ASP A 213 -19.34 -9.32 17.29
N GLU A 214 -18.38 -8.43 17.57
CA GLU A 214 -17.06 -8.80 18.09
C GLU A 214 -17.15 -9.60 19.41
N LYS A 215 -18.17 -9.34 20.25
CA LYS A 215 -18.38 -10.09 21.51
C LYS A 215 -18.79 -11.54 21.24
N SER A 216 -19.66 -11.75 20.26
CA SER A 216 -20.12 -13.08 19.83
C SER A 216 -18.98 -13.86 19.17
N MET A 217 -18.23 -13.23 18.27
CA MET A 217 -17.07 -13.85 17.60
C MET A 217 -15.99 -14.31 18.60
N ILE A 218 -15.66 -13.49 19.61
CA ILE A 218 -14.67 -13.87 20.65
C ILE A 218 -15.18 -15.06 21.47
N ALA A 219 -16.47 -15.05 21.86
CA ALA A 219 -17.06 -16.13 22.62
C ALA A 219 -17.15 -17.42 21.79
N TYR A 220 -17.52 -17.33 20.52
CA TYR A 220 -17.60 -18.46 19.60
C TYR A 220 -16.25 -19.14 19.41
N ARG A 221 -15.16 -18.39 19.19
CA ARG A 221 -13.81 -18.98 19.07
C ARG A 221 -13.42 -19.84 20.28
N ARG A 222 -13.78 -19.38 21.49
CA ARG A 222 -13.53 -20.13 22.74
C ARG A 222 -14.44 -21.36 22.86
N VAL A 223 -15.72 -21.23 22.48
CA VAL A 223 -16.66 -22.37 22.44
C VAL A 223 -16.20 -23.41 21.42
N GLU A 224 -15.76 -22.98 20.23
CA GLU A 224 -15.27 -23.85 19.16
C GLU A 224 -14.03 -24.65 19.63
N GLU A 225 -13.09 -24.00 20.31
CA GLU A 225 -11.94 -24.67 20.93
C GLU A 225 -12.38 -25.80 21.87
N VAL A 226 -13.31 -25.51 22.79
CA VAL A 226 -13.85 -26.49 23.74
C VAL A 226 -14.56 -27.63 23.02
N MET A 227 -15.43 -27.31 22.07
CA MET A 227 -16.21 -28.31 21.34
C MET A 227 -15.29 -29.27 20.56
N ARG A 228 -14.23 -28.75 19.90
CA ARG A 228 -13.23 -29.57 19.21
C ARG A 228 -12.42 -30.43 20.18
N ALA A 229 -12.03 -29.90 21.33
CA ALA A 229 -11.30 -30.64 22.36
C ALA A 229 -12.15 -31.78 22.94
N TRP A 230 -13.42 -31.50 23.21
CA TRP A 230 -14.41 -32.47 23.71
C TRP A 230 -14.74 -33.55 22.68
N GLU A 231 -14.93 -33.18 21.41
CA GLU A 231 -15.12 -34.13 20.30
C GLU A 231 -13.95 -35.12 20.19
N LYS A 232 -12.71 -34.62 20.26
CA LYS A 232 -11.51 -35.49 20.27
C LYS A 232 -11.50 -36.43 21.48
N ALA A 233 -11.98 -35.99 22.64
CA ALA A 233 -12.07 -36.84 23.82
C ALA A 233 -13.14 -37.93 23.68
N ILE A 234 -14.31 -37.62 23.11
CA ILE A 234 -15.34 -38.61 22.76
C ILE A 234 -14.78 -39.64 21.77
N LEU A 235 -14.05 -39.17 20.75
CA LEU A 235 -13.45 -40.04 19.76
C LEU A 235 -12.40 -40.98 20.38
N ARG A 236 -11.53 -40.47 21.27
CA ARG A 236 -10.56 -41.31 22.01
C ARG A 236 -11.24 -42.36 22.88
N ASP A 237 -12.29 -41.98 23.63
CA ASP A 237 -13.07 -42.93 24.43
C ASP A 237 -13.69 -44.02 23.54
N ARG A 238 -14.29 -43.63 22.41
CA ARG A 238 -14.88 -44.55 21.43
C ARG A 238 -13.84 -45.53 20.86
N LEU A 239 -12.67 -45.04 20.46
CA LEU A 239 -11.58 -45.89 19.93
C LEU A 239 -11.03 -46.83 21.01
N SER A 240 -10.84 -46.34 22.23
CA SER A 240 -10.39 -47.12 23.37
C SER A 240 -11.35 -48.26 23.71
N ARG A 241 -12.66 -47.99 23.76
CA ARG A 241 -13.69 -49.02 23.96
C ARG A 241 -13.73 -50.05 22.84
N ALA A 242 -13.38 -49.66 21.62
CA ALA A 242 -13.25 -50.55 20.48
C ALA A 242 -11.89 -51.26 20.38
N ASN A 243 -11.00 -51.05 21.35
CA ASN A 243 -9.63 -51.58 21.33
C ASN A 243 -8.85 -51.20 20.06
N LEU A 244 -9.15 -50.01 19.54
CA LEU A 244 -8.54 -49.44 18.35
C LEU A 244 -7.48 -48.38 18.74
N PRO A 245 -6.39 -48.23 17.96
CA PRO A 245 -5.39 -47.21 18.24
C PRO A 245 -5.97 -45.79 18.20
N GLU A 246 -5.62 -44.97 19.19
CA GLU A 246 -6.03 -43.55 19.24
C GLU A 246 -5.50 -42.71 18.07
N SER A 247 -4.48 -43.20 17.36
CA SER A 247 -3.86 -42.55 16.20
C SER A 247 -4.66 -42.70 14.90
N LEU A 248 -5.71 -43.53 14.86
CA LEU A 248 -6.50 -43.79 13.64
C LEU A 248 -7.04 -42.52 12.94
N PRO A 249 -7.56 -41.50 13.65
CA PRO A 249 -8.09 -40.29 13.00
C PRO A 249 -7.00 -39.35 12.49
N THR A 250 -5.76 -39.50 12.95
CA THR A 250 -4.62 -38.62 12.64
C THR A 250 -3.40 -39.47 12.25
N PRO A 251 -3.46 -40.20 11.12
CA PRO A 251 -2.44 -41.19 10.76
C PRO A 251 -1.05 -40.58 10.49
N ILE A 252 -0.98 -39.28 10.16
CA ILE A 252 0.27 -38.57 9.83
C ILE A 252 0.83 -37.81 11.05
N ASN A 253 -0.03 -37.40 12.01
CA ASN A 253 0.26 -36.58 13.21
C ASN A 253 1.65 -35.89 13.21
N PRO A 254 1.86 -34.85 12.39
CA PRO A 254 3.17 -34.23 12.25
C PRO A 254 3.57 -33.52 13.55
N ASP A 255 4.77 -33.82 14.05
CA ASP A 255 5.34 -33.12 15.19
C ASP A 255 5.80 -31.71 14.74
N ALA A 256 5.01 -30.69 15.11
CA ALA A 256 5.40 -29.31 14.92
C ALA A 256 6.36 -28.90 16.04
N ILE A 257 7.65 -28.79 15.71
CA ILE A 257 8.67 -28.26 16.61
C ILE A 257 8.75 -26.76 16.34
N ASP A 258 8.31 -25.95 17.31
CA ASP A 258 8.54 -24.51 17.26
C ASP A 258 10.03 -24.23 17.51
N LEU A 259 10.70 -23.66 16.51
CA LEU A 259 12.10 -23.29 16.58
C LEU A 259 12.30 -21.82 17.00
N ALA A 260 11.21 -21.06 17.19
CA ALA A 260 11.30 -19.69 17.63
C ALA A 260 11.82 -19.63 19.07
N GLN A 261 12.93 -18.93 19.26
CA GLN A 261 13.41 -18.55 20.59
C GLN A 261 12.64 -17.30 21.04
N ASP A 262 12.33 -17.18 22.34
CA ASP A 262 11.59 -16.03 22.90
C ASP A 262 12.22 -14.68 22.51
N ASP A 263 13.56 -14.63 22.43
CA ASP A 263 14.34 -13.46 22.00
C ASP A 263 14.06 -13.04 20.54
N GLN A 264 13.77 -14.00 19.65
CA GLN A 264 13.51 -13.76 18.23
C GLN A 264 12.12 -13.17 17.99
N LEU A 265 11.13 -13.50 18.82
CA LEU A 265 9.79 -12.92 18.76
C LEU A 265 9.83 -11.43 19.13
N ALA A 266 10.56 -11.07 20.19
CA ALA A 266 10.78 -9.68 20.59
C ALA A 266 11.57 -8.91 19.50
N ALA A 267 12.63 -9.50 18.97
CA ALA A 267 13.41 -8.91 17.89
C ALA A 267 12.58 -8.63 16.62
N ASN A 268 11.66 -9.54 16.25
CA ASN A 268 10.76 -9.35 15.10
C ASN A 268 9.82 -8.15 15.28
N LEU A 269 9.21 -7.98 16.46
CA LEU A 269 8.37 -6.82 16.75
C LEU A 269 9.18 -5.52 16.70
N TRP A 270 10.37 -5.50 17.30
CA TRP A 270 11.22 -4.31 17.34
C TRP A 270 11.81 -3.94 15.98
N SER A 271 12.18 -4.93 15.18
CA SER A 271 12.70 -4.72 13.83
C SER A 271 11.71 -3.98 12.92
N LYS A 272 10.41 -4.11 13.20
CA LYS A 272 9.35 -3.38 12.48
C LYS A 272 9.14 -1.99 13.08
N LEU A 273 9.03 -1.89 14.40
CA LEU A 273 8.65 -0.64 15.06
C LEU A 273 9.77 0.42 15.06
N PHE A 274 11.03 0.06 15.37
CA PHE A 274 12.09 1.06 15.54
C PHE A 274 12.40 1.87 14.28
N PRO A 275 12.57 1.25 13.09
CA PRO A 275 12.80 2.02 11.87
C PRO A 275 11.66 3.00 11.57
N ALA A 276 10.41 2.55 11.74
CA ALA A 276 9.24 3.37 11.50
C ALA A 276 9.19 4.58 12.43
N LEU A 277 9.42 4.35 13.72
CA LEU A 277 9.43 5.40 14.74
C LEU A 277 10.58 6.38 14.51
N LEU A 278 11.77 5.88 14.17
CA LEU A 278 12.95 6.69 13.89
C LEU A 278 12.70 7.67 12.73
N ILE A 279 12.05 7.21 11.66
CA ILE A 279 11.65 8.07 10.52
C ILE A 279 10.66 9.14 10.95
N ILE A 280 9.59 8.75 11.64
CA ILE A 280 8.54 9.68 12.10
C ILE A 280 9.13 10.73 13.05
N MET A 281 10.03 10.32 13.95
CA MET A 281 10.64 11.20 14.94
C MET A 281 11.70 12.12 14.33
N ALA A 282 12.49 11.65 13.36
CA ALA A 282 13.41 12.50 12.62
C ALA A 282 12.64 13.57 11.83
N ALA A 283 11.54 13.20 11.16
CA ALA A 283 10.70 14.12 10.40
C ALA A 283 9.99 15.14 11.30
N THR A 284 9.32 14.70 12.36
CA THR A 284 8.59 15.59 13.29
C THR A 284 9.53 16.47 14.10
N GLY A 285 10.71 15.97 14.49
CA GLY A 285 11.75 16.75 15.17
C GLY A 285 12.36 17.84 14.30
N ALA A 286 12.36 17.69 12.97
CA ALA A 286 12.76 18.73 12.03
C ALA A 286 11.61 19.71 11.70
N PHE A 287 10.36 19.25 11.77
CA PHE A 287 9.17 19.94 11.28
C PHE A 287 8.94 21.30 11.94
N TYR A 288 8.76 21.34 13.27
CA TYR A 288 8.46 22.59 13.98
C TYR A 288 9.64 23.59 13.99
N PRO A 289 10.89 23.17 14.28
CA PRO A 289 12.02 24.08 14.23
C PRO A 289 12.23 24.70 12.84
N ALA A 290 12.02 23.94 11.76
CA ALA A 290 12.13 24.48 10.40
C ALA A 290 11.07 25.53 10.09
N ILE A 291 9.82 25.32 10.52
CA ILE A 291 8.74 26.30 10.35
C ILE A 291 9.10 27.59 11.08
N ASP A 292 9.56 27.51 12.33
CA ASP A 292 9.88 28.70 13.11
C ASP A 292 11.10 29.46 12.54
N LEU A 293 12.16 28.74 12.16
CA LEU A 293 13.38 29.32 11.59
C LEU A 293 13.24 29.84 10.16
N GLY A 294 12.25 29.35 9.41
CA GLY A 294 11.94 29.76 8.04
C GLY A 294 10.77 30.73 7.98
N ALA A 295 9.55 30.20 7.99
CA ALA A 295 8.32 30.97 7.87
C ALA A 295 8.06 31.87 9.08
N GLY A 296 8.40 31.43 10.29
CA GLY A 296 8.18 32.18 11.53
C GLY A 296 9.05 33.44 11.61
N GLU A 297 10.33 33.35 11.29
CA GLU A 297 11.20 34.54 11.21
C GLU A 297 10.78 35.52 10.10
N LYS A 298 10.25 34.99 8.99
CA LYS A 298 9.71 35.80 7.91
C LYS A 298 8.43 36.53 8.33
N GLU A 299 7.53 35.83 9.02
CA GLU A 299 6.30 36.40 9.59
C GLU A 299 6.60 37.50 10.63
N ARG A 300 7.68 37.33 11.41
CA ARG A 300 8.13 38.31 12.42
C ARG A 300 8.95 39.48 11.83
N GLY A 301 9.30 39.44 10.55
CA GLY A 301 10.20 40.42 9.92
C GLY A 301 11.67 40.35 10.38
N THR A 302 12.05 39.35 11.18
CA THR A 302 13.43 39.22 11.69
C THR A 302 14.39 38.70 10.62
N MET A 303 13.86 38.01 9.60
CA MET A 303 14.63 37.50 8.46
C MET A 303 15.35 38.62 7.69
N GLU A 304 14.71 39.78 7.51
CA GLU A 304 15.26 40.93 6.78
C GLU A 304 16.52 41.48 7.48
N THR A 305 16.48 41.57 8.81
CA THR A 305 17.63 42.02 9.61
C THR A 305 18.82 41.06 9.51
N LEU A 306 18.55 39.75 9.41
CA LEU A 306 19.60 38.73 9.24
C LEU A 306 20.25 38.81 7.85
N LEU A 307 19.49 39.19 6.82
CA LEU A 307 19.99 39.37 5.45
C LEU A 307 20.86 40.63 5.27
N ILE A 308 20.76 41.61 6.17
CA ILE A 308 21.62 42.81 6.19
C ILE A 308 22.95 42.53 6.91
N SER A 309 23.03 41.45 7.70
CA SER A 309 24.26 41.06 8.39
C SER A 309 25.40 40.73 7.41
N PRO A 310 26.68 40.83 7.82
CA PRO A 310 27.83 40.52 6.93
C PRO A 310 27.99 39.02 6.63
N ALA A 311 26.98 38.17 6.94
CA ALA A 311 26.97 36.75 6.65
C ALA A 311 26.39 36.47 5.27
N LYS A 312 26.93 35.48 4.56
CA LYS A 312 26.40 35.06 3.26
C LYS A 312 25.08 34.31 3.44
N ARG A 313 24.19 34.38 2.45
CA ARG A 313 22.94 33.59 2.45
C ARG A 313 23.18 32.09 2.64
N THR A 314 24.25 31.55 2.05
CA THR A 314 24.69 30.17 2.27
C THR A 314 25.07 29.88 3.72
N GLU A 315 25.73 30.83 4.40
CA GLU A 315 26.15 30.69 5.81
C GLU A 315 24.95 30.73 6.75
N ILE A 316 23.96 31.58 6.44
CA ILE A 316 22.69 31.66 7.15
C ILE A 316 21.93 30.34 7.05
N VAL A 317 21.77 29.81 5.84
CA VAL A 317 21.07 28.54 5.62
C VAL A 317 21.78 27.39 6.32
N LEU A 318 23.11 27.30 6.24
CA LEU A 318 23.88 26.27 6.94
C LEU A 318 23.72 26.34 8.46
N GLY A 319 23.71 27.55 9.04
CA GLY A 319 23.46 27.74 10.47
C GLY A 319 22.07 27.25 10.88
N LYS A 320 21.03 27.66 10.14
CA LYS A 320 19.65 27.22 10.37
C LYS A 320 19.47 25.71 10.20
N PHE A 321 20.03 25.15 9.13
CA PHE A 321 20.01 23.72 8.85
C PHE A 321 20.61 22.89 10.00
N LEU A 322 21.79 23.28 10.51
CA LEU A 322 22.43 22.58 11.62
C LEU A 322 21.58 22.68 12.90
N THR A 323 20.91 23.81 13.14
CA THR A 323 19.97 23.95 14.27
C THR A 323 18.83 22.94 14.15
N VAL A 324 18.12 22.91 13.01
CA VAL A 324 17.01 21.97 12.78
C VAL A 324 17.50 20.52 12.91
N MET A 325 18.67 20.20 12.38
CA MET A 325 19.25 18.86 12.45
C MET A 325 19.54 18.43 13.89
N ILE A 326 20.10 19.31 14.72
CA ILE A 326 20.34 19.02 16.14
C ILE A 326 19.03 18.75 16.87
N PHE A 327 17.97 19.54 16.63
CA PHE A 327 16.65 19.28 17.21
C PHE A 327 16.07 17.94 16.74
N SER A 328 16.15 17.65 15.44
CA SER A 328 15.70 16.38 14.86
C SER A 328 16.39 15.17 15.49
N VAL A 329 17.74 15.19 15.56
CA VAL A 329 18.53 14.13 16.20
C VAL A 329 18.19 14.01 17.69
N SER A 330 18.10 15.14 18.40
CA SER A 330 17.83 15.15 19.83
C SER A 330 16.44 14.56 20.15
N THR A 331 15.41 14.96 19.41
CA THR A 331 14.06 14.40 19.53
C THR A 331 14.04 12.90 19.26
N ALA A 332 14.72 12.47 18.20
CA ALA A 332 14.78 11.05 17.86
C ALA A 332 15.47 10.22 18.96
N LEU A 333 16.59 10.69 19.50
CA LEU A 333 17.29 10.02 20.60
C LEU A 333 16.49 10.04 21.90
N LEU A 334 15.83 11.15 22.23
CA LEU A 334 15.01 11.28 23.43
C LEU A 334 13.81 10.32 23.43
N ASN A 335 13.05 10.22 22.32
CA ASN A 335 11.93 9.27 22.35
C ASN A 335 12.40 7.81 22.24
N LEU A 336 13.55 7.53 21.60
CA LEU A 336 14.13 6.17 21.63
C LEU A 336 14.47 5.76 23.07
N ALA A 337 15.08 6.67 23.84
CA ALA A 337 15.34 6.46 25.25
C ALA A 337 14.05 6.30 26.07
N SER A 338 13.03 7.13 25.80
CA SER A 338 11.71 7.04 26.44
C SER A 338 11.06 5.68 26.22
N MET A 339 11.02 5.23 24.97
CA MET A 339 10.42 3.94 24.61
C MET A 339 11.18 2.77 25.23
N GLY A 340 12.50 2.83 25.29
CA GLY A 340 13.29 1.83 26.02
C GLY A 340 12.92 1.76 27.51
N PHE A 341 12.71 2.91 28.15
CA PHE A 341 12.26 2.97 29.55
C PHE A 341 10.81 2.49 29.73
N THR A 342 9.89 2.95 28.88
CA THR A 342 8.47 2.58 28.92
C THR A 342 8.25 1.11 28.63
N GLY A 343 8.93 0.55 27.62
CA GLY A 343 8.85 -0.87 27.29
C GLY A 343 9.22 -1.74 28.49
N ARG A 344 10.33 -1.41 29.17
CA ARG A 344 10.74 -2.09 30.40
C ARG A 344 9.73 -1.94 31.53
N HIS A 345 9.17 -0.75 31.72
CA HIS A 345 8.16 -0.51 32.75
C HIS A 345 6.84 -1.26 32.46
N MET A 346 6.42 -1.30 31.20
CA MET A 346 5.20 -1.98 30.77
C MET A 346 5.26 -3.49 31.04
N VAL A 347 6.41 -4.13 30.78
CA VAL A 347 6.63 -5.55 31.11
C VAL A 347 6.50 -5.79 32.61
N ASN A 348 7.08 -4.91 33.44
CA ASN A 348 7.00 -5.03 34.89
C ASN A 348 5.57 -4.87 35.43
N VAL A 349 4.73 -4.05 34.77
CA VAL A 349 3.34 -3.79 35.18
C VAL A 349 2.36 -4.85 34.66
N ALA A 350 2.63 -5.48 33.51
CA ALA A 350 1.72 -6.42 32.86
C ALA A 350 1.57 -7.78 33.58
N GLY A 351 2.44 -8.11 34.55
CA GLY A 351 2.34 -9.35 35.35
C GLY A 351 2.48 -10.65 34.54
N ALA A 352 2.34 -11.79 35.21
CA ALA A 352 2.54 -13.15 34.67
C ALA A 352 1.39 -13.65 33.74
N GLY A 353 0.77 -12.78 32.94
CA GLY A 353 -0.26 -13.12 31.95
C GLY A 353 0.32 -13.40 30.55
N ALA A 354 -0.51 -13.54 29.51
CA ALA A 354 -0.09 -13.81 28.12
C ALA A 354 0.93 -12.77 27.55
N LEU A 355 1.00 -11.57 28.13
CA LEU A 355 2.01 -10.54 27.84
C LEU A 355 3.40 -10.85 28.43
N SER A 356 3.52 -11.79 29.37
CA SER A 356 4.80 -12.26 29.92
C SER A 356 5.58 -13.17 28.97
N LYS A 357 4.95 -13.74 27.94
CA LYS A 357 5.65 -14.42 26.83
C LYS A 357 6.32 -13.44 25.86
N ILE A 358 5.95 -12.16 25.91
CA ILE A 358 6.69 -11.05 25.28
C ILE A 358 7.80 -10.56 26.26
N GLY A 359 8.00 -11.28 27.37
CA GLY A 359 8.62 -10.82 28.62
C GLY A 359 10.13 -10.78 28.69
N ASP A 360 10.86 -10.89 27.58
CA ASP A 360 12.26 -10.45 27.53
C ASP A 360 12.46 -9.43 26.40
N LEU A 361 11.76 -8.30 26.55
CA LEU A 361 11.98 -7.05 25.83
C LEU A 361 13.38 -6.51 26.15
N SER A 362 14.39 -7.25 25.72
CA SER A 362 15.80 -6.90 25.85
C SER A 362 16.08 -5.64 25.04
N PHE A 363 16.91 -4.77 25.62
CA PHE A 363 17.35 -3.56 24.92
C PHE A 363 18.06 -3.96 23.62
N PRO A 364 17.97 -3.13 22.57
CA PRO A 364 18.73 -3.36 21.35
C PRO A 364 20.22 -3.56 21.70
N SER A 365 20.86 -4.51 21.03
CA SER A 365 22.29 -4.75 21.21
C SER A 365 23.09 -3.47 20.97
N PHE A 366 24.30 -3.38 21.54
CA PHE A 366 25.17 -2.22 21.34
C PHE A 366 25.44 -1.96 19.84
N SER A 367 25.54 -3.03 19.04
CA SER A 367 25.68 -2.93 17.59
C SER A 367 24.45 -2.29 16.92
N ALA A 368 23.24 -2.67 17.33
CA ALA A 368 22.01 -2.08 16.84
C ALA A 368 21.90 -0.60 17.21
N LEU A 369 22.23 -0.23 18.45
CA LEU A 369 22.26 1.18 18.89
C LEU A 369 23.24 2.02 18.06
N PHE A 370 24.42 1.48 17.76
CA PHE A 370 25.38 2.15 16.88
C PHE A 370 24.79 2.43 15.50
N TRP A 371 24.16 1.43 14.86
CA TRP A 371 23.53 1.61 13.55
C TRP A 371 22.34 2.57 13.58
N ILE A 372 21.54 2.54 14.64
CA ILE A 372 20.46 3.50 14.87
C ILE A 372 21.01 4.93 14.86
N VAL A 373 22.04 5.21 15.65
CA VAL A 373 22.64 6.56 15.74
C VAL A 373 23.30 6.96 14.42
N LEU A 374 24.04 6.05 13.79
CA LEU A 374 24.75 6.32 12.54
C LEU A 374 23.79 6.66 11.39
N LEU A 375 22.69 5.90 11.26
CA LEU A 375 21.69 6.10 10.22
C LEU A 375 20.73 7.26 10.52
N LEU A 376 20.54 7.61 11.80
CA LEU A 376 19.75 8.76 12.22
C LEU A 376 20.34 10.09 11.71
N ILE A 377 21.66 10.25 11.73
CA ILE A 377 22.31 11.51 11.31
C ILE A 377 21.95 11.93 9.88
N PRO A 378 22.18 11.10 8.83
CA PRO A 378 21.83 11.49 7.46
C PRO A 378 20.32 11.57 7.26
N LEU A 379 19.51 10.79 7.99
CA LEU A 379 18.06 10.91 7.90
C LEU A 379 17.55 12.25 8.47
N SER A 380 18.05 12.65 9.65
CA SER A 380 17.76 13.95 10.25
C SER A 380 18.27 15.10 9.38
N ALA A 381 19.43 14.96 8.74
CA ALA A 381 19.92 15.93 7.76
C ALA A 381 18.94 16.07 6.59
N LEU A 382 18.50 14.97 5.97
CA LEU A 382 17.54 14.99 4.87
C LEU A 382 16.25 15.73 5.24
N PHE A 383 15.61 15.36 6.35
CA PHE A 383 14.37 16.01 6.80
C PHE A 383 14.58 17.48 7.17
N SER A 384 15.70 17.82 7.79
CA SER A 384 16.02 19.21 8.15
C SER A 384 16.16 20.10 6.92
N ALA A 385 16.84 19.61 5.88
CA ALA A 385 17.00 20.34 4.63
C ALA A 385 15.67 20.50 3.87
N LEU A 386 14.88 19.42 3.75
CA LEU A 386 13.58 19.45 3.09
C LEU A 386 12.56 20.34 3.82
N CYS A 387 12.45 20.20 5.13
CA CYS A 387 11.57 21.02 5.95
C CYS A 387 11.96 22.50 5.89
N LEU A 388 13.27 22.81 5.94
CA LEU A 388 13.73 24.20 5.82
C LEU A 388 13.41 24.76 4.43
N ALA A 389 13.71 24.03 3.35
CA ALA A 389 13.41 24.46 1.99
C ALA A 389 11.91 24.76 1.79
N LEU A 390 11.03 23.86 2.24
CA LEU A 390 9.58 24.03 2.15
C LEU A 390 9.06 25.15 3.07
N ALA A 391 9.59 25.29 4.27
CA ALA A 391 9.18 26.33 5.21
C ALA A 391 9.53 27.72 4.70
N THR A 392 10.65 27.87 3.98
CA THR A 392 11.10 29.15 3.42
C THR A 392 10.11 29.69 2.36
N PHE A 393 9.39 28.82 1.65
CA PHE A 393 8.34 29.23 0.71
C PHE A 393 7.13 29.87 1.37
N ALA A 394 6.87 29.53 2.63
CA ALA A 394 5.70 30.01 3.34
C ALA A 394 5.85 31.47 3.75
N ARG A 395 4.72 32.17 3.85
CA ARG A 395 4.66 33.55 4.35
C ARG A 395 4.41 33.61 5.85
N SER A 396 3.76 32.58 6.39
CA SER A 396 3.42 32.48 7.81
C SER A 396 3.68 31.07 8.33
N SER A 397 3.80 30.93 9.65
CA SER A 397 3.96 29.65 10.33
C SER A 397 2.82 28.67 10.00
N LYS A 398 1.58 29.19 9.85
CA LYS A 398 0.41 28.39 9.44
C LYS A 398 0.53 27.88 8.01
N GLU A 399 0.95 28.72 7.08
CA GLU A 399 1.17 28.32 5.69
C GLU A 399 2.33 27.31 5.60
N GLY A 400 3.36 27.48 6.42
CA GLY A 400 4.48 26.53 6.52
C GLY A 400 4.00 25.14 6.90
N GLN A 401 3.10 25.05 7.88
CA GLN A 401 2.49 23.77 8.28
C GLN A 401 1.76 23.09 7.11
N TYR A 402 1.02 23.85 6.29
CA TYR A 402 0.35 23.29 5.12
C TYR A 402 1.33 22.80 4.05
N TYR A 403 2.42 23.53 3.77
CA TYR A 403 3.44 23.07 2.81
C TYR A 403 4.20 21.84 3.27
N LEU A 404 4.43 21.68 4.59
CA LEU A 404 5.15 20.52 5.11
C LEU A 404 4.26 19.30 5.35
N THR A 405 2.92 19.43 5.39
CA THR A 405 2.01 18.28 5.60
C THR A 405 2.12 17.21 4.50
N PRO A 406 2.17 17.55 3.19
CA PRO A 406 2.43 16.56 2.14
C PRO A 406 3.73 15.79 2.34
N LEU A 407 4.79 16.45 2.82
CA LEU A 407 6.06 15.79 3.14
C LEU A 407 5.86 14.74 4.26
N LEU A 408 5.09 15.05 5.31
CA LEU A 408 4.75 14.09 6.36
C LEU A 408 3.91 12.93 5.83
N MET A 409 2.94 13.17 4.94
CA MET A 409 2.11 12.12 4.35
C MET A 409 2.93 11.15 3.49
N VAL A 410 3.82 11.66 2.64
CA VAL A 410 4.76 10.83 1.88
C VAL A 410 5.65 10.02 2.81
N THR A 411 6.17 10.66 3.86
CA THR A 411 7.04 10.00 4.86
C THR A 411 6.29 8.88 5.59
N LEU A 412 5.04 9.11 5.98
CA LEU A 412 4.20 8.10 6.62
C LEU A 412 3.91 6.93 5.67
N GLY A 413 3.61 7.21 4.40
CA GLY A 413 3.42 6.18 3.38
C GLY A 413 4.66 5.30 3.19
N LEU A 414 5.85 5.91 3.07
CA LEU A 414 7.13 5.18 3.00
C LEU A 414 7.39 4.36 4.27
N THR A 415 6.99 4.88 5.43
CA THR A 415 7.12 4.19 6.71
C THR A 415 6.24 2.94 6.75
N VAL A 416 4.96 3.05 6.38
CA VAL A 416 4.03 1.91 6.30
C VAL A 416 4.52 0.88 5.28
N PHE A 417 5.06 1.33 4.15
CA PHE A 417 5.66 0.45 3.15
C PHE A 417 6.80 -0.40 3.75
N CYS A 418 7.68 0.19 4.58
CA CYS A 418 8.79 -0.54 5.21
C CYS A 418 8.35 -1.52 6.30
N LEU A 419 7.16 -1.34 6.89
CA LEU A 419 6.59 -2.25 7.90
C LEU A 419 6.13 -3.58 7.30
N SER A 420 5.88 -3.64 5.99
CA SER A 420 5.45 -4.87 5.32
C SER A 420 6.52 -5.97 5.45
N PRO A 421 6.15 -7.22 5.83
CA PRO A 421 7.10 -8.32 5.87
C PRO A 421 7.62 -8.71 4.47
N ALA A 422 6.86 -8.45 3.41
CA ALA A 422 7.25 -8.75 2.04
C ALA A 422 8.33 -7.79 1.48
N VAL A 423 8.61 -6.68 2.17
CA VAL A 423 9.59 -5.68 1.74
C VAL A 423 10.87 -5.86 2.54
N GLU A 424 11.89 -6.39 1.87
CA GLU A 424 13.24 -6.55 2.37
C GLU A 424 14.22 -5.63 1.64
N ILE A 425 15.38 -5.37 2.24
CA ILE A 425 16.41 -4.56 1.59
C ILE A 425 17.02 -5.31 0.40
N ASN A 426 17.14 -4.63 -0.72
CA ASN A 426 17.86 -5.08 -1.91
C ASN A 426 18.67 -3.91 -2.48
N ALA A 427 19.34 -4.11 -3.62
CA ALA A 427 20.18 -3.08 -4.23
C ALA A 427 19.38 -1.80 -4.56
N PHE A 428 18.21 -1.90 -5.18
CA PHE A 428 17.35 -0.76 -5.49
C PHE A 428 16.89 -0.01 -4.23
N TYR A 429 16.31 -0.71 -3.25
CA TYR A 429 15.81 -0.09 -2.02
C TYR A 429 16.94 0.50 -1.16
N SER A 430 18.15 -0.07 -1.22
CA SER A 430 19.32 0.49 -0.53
C SER A 430 19.70 1.89 -1.02
N LEU A 431 19.35 2.24 -2.27
CA LEU A 431 19.60 3.55 -2.84
C LEU A 431 18.43 4.52 -2.65
N MET A 432 17.28 4.07 -2.13
CA MET A 432 16.13 4.95 -1.94
C MET A 432 16.28 5.79 -0.65
N PRO A 433 15.97 7.10 -0.69
CA PRO A 433 15.96 7.92 0.51
C PRO A 433 14.88 7.43 1.48
N VAL A 434 15.17 7.50 2.78
CA VAL A 434 14.28 7.04 3.87
C VAL A 434 14.11 5.51 3.90
N VAL A 435 13.70 4.89 2.79
CA VAL A 435 13.47 3.44 2.65
C VAL A 435 14.74 2.63 2.89
N GLY A 436 15.87 3.02 2.28
CA GLY A 436 17.14 2.30 2.47
C GLY A 436 17.60 2.30 3.91
N VAL A 437 17.47 3.44 4.60
CA VAL A 437 17.75 3.59 6.04
C VAL A 437 16.83 2.70 6.87
N ALA A 438 15.53 2.71 6.57
CA ALA A 438 14.53 1.95 7.30
C ALA A 438 14.72 0.44 7.18
N LEU A 439 14.90 -0.06 5.96
CA LEU A 439 15.04 -1.49 5.68
C LEU A 439 16.40 -2.03 6.13
N LEU A 440 17.47 -1.23 6.04
CA LEU A 440 18.77 -1.63 6.59
C LEU A 440 18.68 -1.79 8.11
N LEU A 441 18.04 -0.83 8.79
CA LEU A 441 17.85 -0.91 10.23
C LEU A 441 16.93 -2.08 10.62
N LYS A 442 15.84 -2.30 9.88
CA LYS A 442 14.95 -3.47 10.04
C LYS A 442 15.74 -4.78 9.95
N GLY A 443 16.55 -4.94 8.91
CA GLY A 443 17.38 -6.15 8.71
C GLY A 443 18.42 -6.35 9.82
N MET A 444 19.10 -5.28 10.22
CA MET A 444 20.09 -5.30 11.31
C MET A 444 19.49 -5.65 12.68
N LEU A 445 18.22 -5.32 12.91
CA LEU A 445 17.49 -5.65 14.13
C LEU A 445 16.91 -7.07 14.12
N LEU A 446 16.59 -7.62 12.95
CA LEU A 446 15.90 -8.91 12.81
C LEU A 446 16.86 -10.11 12.82
N SER A 447 18.04 -10.02 12.20
CA SER A 447 18.93 -11.18 12.02
C SER A 447 20.38 -10.89 12.41
N SER A 448 20.85 -11.54 13.48
CA SER A 448 22.28 -11.60 13.82
C SER A 448 23.06 -12.54 12.90
N VAL A 449 22.40 -13.54 12.31
CA VAL A 449 23.03 -14.63 11.54
C VAL A 449 23.38 -14.19 10.10
N ASN A 450 22.55 -13.33 9.47
CA ASN A 450 22.79 -12.82 8.12
C ASN A 450 23.34 -11.38 8.07
N ALA A 451 23.79 -10.84 9.21
CA ALA A 451 24.31 -9.47 9.32
C ALA A 451 25.45 -9.18 8.32
N GLY A 452 26.25 -10.20 7.98
CA GLY A 452 27.34 -10.10 7.01
C GLY A 452 26.91 -9.60 5.63
N ILE A 453 25.79 -10.12 5.11
CA ILE A 453 25.26 -9.73 3.78
C ILE A 453 24.69 -8.31 3.83
N LEU A 454 24.03 -7.96 4.93
CA LEU A 454 23.40 -6.66 5.11
C LEU A 454 24.40 -5.50 5.17
N TYR A 455 25.65 -5.73 5.63
CA TYR A 455 26.69 -4.69 5.62
C TYR A 455 27.07 -4.21 4.21
N VAL A 456 26.86 -5.03 3.19
CA VAL A 456 27.09 -4.64 1.78
C VAL A 456 26.20 -3.45 1.40
N TYR A 457 24.98 -3.40 1.93
CA TYR A 457 24.03 -2.32 1.67
C TYR A 457 24.28 -1.06 2.51
N ALA A 458 25.10 -1.13 3.57
CA ALA A 458 25.38 0.03 4.43
C ALA A 458 26.07 1.17 3.68
N ILE A 459 27.03 0.85 2.80
CA ILE A 459 27.74 1.86 2.00
C ILE A 459 26.79 2.55 1.01
N PRO A 460 26.04 1.84 0.14
CA PRO A 460 25.01 2.43 -0.71
C PRO A 460 24.02 3.32 0.05
N VAL A 461 23.50 2.86 1.18
CA VAL A 461 22.53 3.61 2.00
C VAL A 461 23.14 4.90 2.53
N LEU A 462 24.35 4.85 3.09
CA LEU A 462 25.01 6.04 3.64
C LEU A 462 25.37 7.05 2.54
N VAL A 463 25.96 6.58 1.44
CA VAL A 463 26.35 7.44 0.31
C VAL A 463 25.15 8.13 -0.29
N THR A 464 24.07 7.39 -0.56
CA THR A 464 22.85 7.98 -1.13
C THR A 464 22.12 8.88 -0.14
N SER A 465 22.02 8.51 1.13
CA SER A 465 21.37 9.34 2.15
C SER A 465 22.09 10.67 2.35
N VAL A 466 23.43 10.66 2.36
CA VAL A 466 24.23 11.90 2.37
C VAL A 466 24.04 12.67 1.06
N GLY A 467 24.06 11.99 -0.09
CA GLY A 467 23.83 12.60 -1.40
C GLY A 467 22.49 13.34 -1.51
N TYR A 468 21.39 12.69 -1.10
CA TYR A 468 20.06 13.31 -1.08
C TYR A 468 19.95 14.44 -0.06
N SER A 469 20.62 14.32 1.09
CA SER A 469 20.68 15.41 2.09
C SER A 469 21.39 16.64 1.54
N LEU A 470 22.52 16.45 0.83
CA LEU A 470 23.24 17.53 0.17
C LEU A 470 22.44 18.15 -0.98
N LEU A 471 21.69 17.35 -1.75
CA LEU A 471 20.81 17.84 -2.80
C LEU A 471 19.65 18.67 -2.22
N ALA A 472 19.01 18.18 -1.16
CA ALA A 472 17.95 18.90 -0.45
C ALA A 472 18.48 20.20 0.17
N LEU A 473 19.69 20.18 0.73
CA LEU A 473 20.33 21.37 1.29
C LEU A 473 20.71 22.37 0.20
N TRP A 474 21.22 21.90 -0.93
CA TRP A 474 21.44 22.73 -2.11
C TRP A 474 20.14 23.41 -2.57
N TRP A 475 19.03 22.67 -2.59
CA TRP A 475 17.72 23.22 -2.91
C TRP A 475 17.28 24.27 -1.88
N ALA A 476 17.46 24.03 -0.58
CA ALA A 476 17.18 25.02 0.46
C ALA A 476 18.00 26.32 0.28
N ILE A 477 19.27 26.19 -0.10
CA ILE A 477 20.16 27.33 -0.40
C ILE A 477 19.65 28.10 -1.63
N ASP A 478 19.27 27.41 -2.71
CA ASP A 478 18.71 28.05 -3.92
C ASP A 478 17.43 28.85 -3.58
N GLN A 479 16.55 28.29 -2.75
CA GLN A 479 15.33 29.00 -2.33
C GLN A 479 15.63 30.26 -1.52
N PHE A 480 16.60 30.22 -0.62
CA PHE A 480 17.04 31.41 0.13
C PHE A 480 17.72 32.47 -0.74
N GLN A 481 18.23 32.11 -1.92
CA GLN A 481 18.81 33.06 -2.86
C GLN A 481 17.75 33.77 -3.72
N ARG A 482 16.55 33.20 -3.83
CA ARG A 482 15.44 33.72 -4.63
C ARG A 482 14.67 34.82 -3.88
N GLU A 483 14.72 36.03 -4.40
CA GLU A 483 14.04 37.19 -3.78
C GLU A 483 12.51 37.11 -3.89
N ASP A 484 12.00 36.54 -4.98
CA ASP A 484 10.58 36.28 -5.19
C ASP A 484 10.00 35.30 -4.15
N VAL A 485 10.82 34.40 -3.63
CA VAL A 485 10.43 33.47 -2.57
C VAL A 485 10.51 34.15 -1.20
N LEU A 486 11.55 34.95 -0.96
CA LEU A 486 11.73 35.70 0.29
C LEU A 486 10.68 36.79 0.49
N PHE A 487 10.28 37.51 -0.56
CA PHE A 487 9.43 38.72 -0.48
C PHE A 487 8.04 38.56 -1.12
N ARG A 488 7.52 37.34 -1.19
CA ARG A 488 6.24 37.03 -1.85
C ARG A 488 5.03 37.72 -1.19
N GLU A 489 4.48 38.77 -1.80
CA GLU A 489 3.26 39.47 -1.34
C GLU A 489 1.98 38.61 -1.48
N ALA A 490 1.01 38.85 -0.59
CA ALA A 490 -0.16 38.00 -0.37
C ALA A 490 -1.31 38.25 -1.35
N GLU A 491 -1.34 37.55 -2.49
CA GLU A 491 -2.62 37.35 -3.19
C GLU A 491 -3.51 36.40 -2.37
N ARG A 492 -4.67 36.90 -1.93
CA ARG A 492 -5.71 36.10 -1.27
C ARG A 492 -6.35 35.18 -2.31
N PHE A 493 -6.18 33.87 -2.13
CA PHE A 493 -6.79 32.87 -2.99
C PHE A 493 -8.28 32.71 -2.66
N GLU A 494 -9.16 33.21 -3.53
CA GLU A 494 -10.60 33.01 -3.44
C GLU A 494 -11.06 31.95 -4.45
N VAL A 495 -11.53 30.80 -3.94
CA VAL A 495 -11.93 29.63 -4.75
C VAL A 495 -13.01 29.99 -5.79
N GLY A 496 -13.97 30.84 -5.42
CA GLY A 496 -15.07 31.24 -6.31
C GLY A 496 -14.63 32.12 -7.49
N LEU A 497 -13.66 33.02 -7.27
CA LEU A 497 -13.07 33.83 -8.33
C LEU A 497 -12.15 32.99 -9.20
N TRP A 498 -11.38 32.07 -8.61
CA TRP A 498 -10.53 31.13 -9.33
C TRP A 498 -11.33 30.22 -10.27
N LEU A 499 -12.45 29.65 -9.82
CA LEU A 499 -13.31 28.78 -10.65
C LEU A 499 -13.95 29.54 -11.82
N LYS A 500 -14.44 30.77 -11.56
CA LYS A 500 -14.98 31.65 -12.62
C LYS A 500 -13.91 32.07 -13.62
N HIS A 501 -12.68 32.31 -13.16
CA HIS A 501 -11.54 32.60 -14.03
C HIS A 501 -11.21 31.36 -14.89
N LEU A 502 -11.09 30.17 -14.30
CA LEU A 502 -10.79 28.92 -15.01
C LEU A 502 -11.75 28.64 -16.18
N MET A 503 -13.05 28.89 -16.00
CA MET A 503 -14.05 28.66 -17.06
C MET A 503 -14.09 29.78 -18.12
N ARG A 504 -13.71 31.02 -17.76
CA ARG A 504 -13.88 32.20 -18.62
C ARG A 504 -12.61 32.57 -19.38
N THR A 505 -11.45 32.37 -18.80
CA THR A 505 -10.13 32.63 -19.40
C THR A 505 -9.40 31.30 -19.59
N LYS A 506 -9.64 30.69 -20.75
CA LYS A 506 -8.94 29.48 -21.17
C LYS A 506 -7.72 29.86 -22.00
N ASP A 507 -6.61 29.18 -21.74
CA ASP A 507 -5.40 29.33 -22.54
C ASP A 507 -5.40 28.38 -23.75
N ALA A 508 -4.53 28.65 -24.73
CA ALA A 508 -4.37 27.77 -25.90
C ALA A 508 -3.77 26.39 -25.56
N LEU A 509 -3.01 26.31 -24.47
CA LEU A 509 -2.31 25.12 -23.99
C LEU A 509 -2.45 25.05 -22.47
N PRO A 510 -2.41 23.84 -21.87
CA PRO A 510 -2.47 23.71 -20.44
C PRO A 510 -1.27 24.39 -19.76
N SER A 511 -1.43 24.80 -18.51
CA SER A 511 -0.36 25.32 -17.68
C SER A 511 0.49 24.20 -17.08
N PHE A 512 1.66 24.54 -16.55
CA PHE A 512 2.52 23.60 -15.82
C PHE A 512 1.78 22.98 -14.62
N ALA A 513 1.00 23.78 -13.90
CA ALA A 513 0.25 23.33 -12.73
C ALA A 513 -0.91 22.40 -13.13
N GLU A 514 -1.59 22.67 -14.23
CA GLU A 514 -2.66 21.81 -14.75
C GLU A 514 -2.12 20.45 -15.22
N ALA A 515 -0.95 20.41 -15.86
CA ALA A 515 -0.29 19.15 -16.21
C ALA A 515 0.10 18.34 -14.96
N GLY A 516 0.68 18.98 -13.95
CA GLY A 516 0.99 18.33 -12.68
C GLY A 516 -0.26 17.83 -11.95
N PHE A 517 -1.33 18.63 -11.93
CA PHE A 517 -2.61 18.24 -11.34
C PHE A 517 -3.24 17.06 -12.07
N CYS A 518 -3.22 17.05 -13.41
CA CYS A 518 -3.73 15.92 -14.21
C CYS A 518 -2.99 14.63 -13.85
N PHE A 519 -1.66 14.66 -13.75
CA PHE A 519 -0.87 13.52 -13.32
C PHE A 519 -1.24 13.05 -11.90
N VAL A 520 -1.32 13.97 -10.94
CA VAL A 520 -1.71 13.63 -9.56
C VAL A 520 -3.12 13.03 -9.51
N LEU A 521 -4.06 13.56 -10.30
CA LEU A 521 -5.41 13.03 -10.39
C LEU A 521 -5.43 11.60 -10.94
N ILE A 522 -4.68 11.32 -12.01
CA ILE A 522 -4.52 9.97 -12.56
C ILE A 522 -3.97 9.01 -11.49
N MET A 523 -2.92 9.43 -10.77
CA MET A 523 -2.31 8.62 -9.70
C MET A 523 -3.27 8.34 -8.53
N LEU A 524 -4.05 9.35 -8.12
CA LEU A 524 -5.04 9.18 -7.05
C LEU A 524 -6.17 8.23 -7.45
N LEU A 525 -6.68 8.37 -8.69
CA LEU A 525 -7.70 7.47 -9.23
C LEU A 525 -7.16 6.04 -9.35
N GLN A 526 -5.92 5.88 -9.82
CA GLN A 526 -5.28 4.57 -9.91
C GLN A 526 -5.11 3.93 -8.54
N PHE A 527 -4.64 4.68 -7.53
CA PHE A 527 -4.52 4.16 -6.16
C PHE A 527 -5.88 3.81 -5.54
N GLY A 528 -6.90 4.67 -5.75
CA GLY A 528 -8.24 4.45 -5.20
C GLY A 528 -8.97 3.23 -5.77
N VAL A 529 -8.67 2.85 -7.03
CA VAL A 529 -9.32 1.72 -7.72
C VAL A 529 -8.50 0.43 -7.60
N MET A 530 -7.24 0.47 -7.13
CA MET A 530 -6.38 -0.71 -7.07
C MET A 530 -6.93 -1.83 -6.18
N ASN A 531 -7.46 -1.49 -5.00
CA ASN A 531 -8.03 -2.48 -4.08
C ASN A 531 -9.30 -3.13 -4.67
N THR A 532 -10.19 -2.33 -5.26
CA THR A 532 -11.44 -2.83 -5.85
C THR A 532 -11.19 -3.71 -7.07
N MET A 533 -10.18 -3.39 -7.89
CA MET A 533 -9.74 -4.25 -8.99
C MET A 533 -9.19 -5.58 -8.46
N GLY A 534 -8.40 -5.55 -7.38
CA GLY A 534 -7.87 -6.76 -6.75
C GLY A 534 -8.97 -7.70 -6.25
N ASP A 535 -9.98 -7.14 -5.58
CA ASP A 535 -11.13 -7.92 -5.10
C ASP A 535 -11.95 -8.48 -6.27
N ALA A 536 -12.18 -7.70 -7.31
CA ALA A 536 -12.91 -8.14 -8.49
C ALA A 536 -12.22 -9.30 -9.25
N ILE A 537 -10.89 -9.41 -9.20
CA ILE A 537 -10.13 -10.53 -9.77
C ILE A 537 -10.23 -11.75 -8.85
N ARG A 538 -10.12 -11.56 -7.53
CA ARG A 538 -10.19 -12.66 -6.55
C ARG A 538 -11.55 -13.35 -6.52
N MET A 539 -12.62 -12.59 -6.72
CA MET A 539 -14.00 -13.10 -6.80
C MET A 539 -14.31 -13.85 -8.10
N ALA A 540 -13.49 -13.68 -9.15
CA ALA A 540 -13.69 -14.37 -10.42
C ALA A 540 -13.22 -15.83 -10.35
N THR A 541 -13.95 -16.71 -11.03
CA THR A 541 -13.56 -18.12 -11.22
C THR A 541 -12.28 -18.22 -12.05
N ASP A 542 -11.52 -19.31 -11.93
CA ASP A 542 -10.25 -19.48 -12.66
C ASP A 542 -10.38 -19.34 -14.18
N ALA A 543 -11.51 -19.78 -14.74
CA ALA A 543 -11.80 -19.66 -16.17
C ALA A 543 -12.08 -18.20 -16.60
N GLU A 544 -12.67 -17.38 -15.73
CA GLU A 544 -13.07 -16.01 -16.03
C GLU A 544 -11.97 -14.97 -15.73
N ARG A 545 -11.03 -15.31 -14.83
CA ARG A 545 -9.96 -14.42 -14.38
C ARG A 545 -9.21 -13.71 -15.52
N PRO A 546 -8.74 -14.39 -16.60
CA PRO A 546 -7.99 -13.71 -17.67
C PRO A 546 -8.83 -12.65 -18.38
N LEU A 547 -10.08 -12.96 -18.73
CA LEU A 547 -10.99 -12.02 -19.38
C LEU A 547 -11.30 -10.84 -18.46
N ARG A 548 -11.56 -11.11 -17.18
CA ARG A 548 -11.81 -10.08 -16.16
C ARG A 548 -10.63 -9.13 -16.02
N MET A 549 -9.41 -9.65 -16.02
CA MET A 549 -8.18 -8.84 -15.98
C MET A 549 -8.08 -7.92 -17.20
N MET A 550 -8.33 -8.43 -18.41
CA MET A 550 -8.32 -7.61 -19.63
C MET A 550 -9.38 -6.51 -19.60
N GLN A 551 -10.60 -6.81 -19.13
CA GLN A 551 -11.67 -5.81 -18.95
C GLN A 551 -11.24 -4.70 -17.98
N LEU A 552 -10.67 -5.08 -16.83
CA LEU A 552 -10.21 -4.12 -15.82
C LEU A 552 -9.07 -3.24 -16.34
N LEU A 553 -8.13 -3.79 -17.11
CA LEU A 553 -7.08 -3.02 -17.78
C LEU A 553 -7.65 -2.03 -18.80
N MET A 554 -8.65 -2.44 -19.58
CA MET A 554 -9.34 -1.53 -20.51
C MET A 554 -10.04 -0.39 -19.78
N ILE A 555 -10.70 -0.68 -18.65
CA ILE A 555 -11.33 0.33 -17.80
C ILE A 555 -10.27 1.29 -17.24
N GLN A 556 -9.14 0.77 -16.76
CA GLN A 556 -8.03 1.59 -16.28
C GLN A 556 -7.52 2.55 -17.39
N GLN A 557 -7.31 2.04 -18.61
CA GLN A 557 -6.83 2.87 -19.72
C GLN A 557 -7.83 3.97 -20.11
N LEU A 558 -9.11 3.63 -20.25
CA LEU A 558 -10.13 4.58 -20.71
C LEU A 558 -10.58 5.54 -19.60
N ALA A 559 -10.96 5.02 -18.44
CA ALA A 559 -11.60 5.79 -17.37
C ALA A 559 -10.57 6.50 -16.47
N ILE A 560 -9.42 5.88 -16.20
CA ILE A 560 -8.46 6.43 -15.23
C ILE A 560 -7.38 7.25 -15.94
N ILE A 561 -6.92 6.84 -17.12
CA ILE A 561 -5.81 7.51 -17.82
C ILE A 561 -6.33 8.53 -18.85
N ALA A 562 -7.12 8.09 -19.84
CA ALA A 562 -7.54 8.97 -20.92
C ALA A 562 -8.59 10.00 -20.49
N THR A 563 -9.58 9.61 -19.70
CA THR A 563 -10.72 10.47 -19.36
C THR A 563 -10.31 11.75 -18.59
N PRO A 564 -9.46 11.71 -17.54
CA PRO A 564 -9.03 12.94 -16.87
C PRO A 564 -8.30 13.90 -17.81
N ALA A 565 -7.41 13.39 -18.66
CA ALA A 565 -6.67 14.21 -19.62
C ALA A 565 -7.61 14.85 -20.66
N LEU A 566 -8.53 14.08 -21.23
CA LEU A 566 -9.52 14.56 -22.21
C LEU A 566 -10.47 15.59 -21.60
N MET A 567 -11.02 15.30 -20.43
CA MET A 567 -11.94 16.19 -19.71
C MET A 567 -11.24 17.51 -19.37
N MET A 568 -10.03 17.46 -18.81
CA MET A 568 -9.25 18.66 -18.54
C MET A 568 -8.87 19.42 -19.81
N GLY A 569 -8.55 18.72 -20.90
CA GLY A 569 -8.33 19.33 -22.21
C GLY A 569 -9.52 20.16 -22.68
N ILE A 570 -10.73 19.60 -22.60
CA ILE A 570 -11.99 20.25 -23.01
C ILE A 570 -12.33 21.42 -22.06
N MET A 571 -12.14 21.23 -20.76
CA MET A 571 -12.51 22.22 -19.75
C MET A 571 -11.55 23.41 -19.71
N LEU A 572 -10.23 23.18 -19.82
CA LEU A 572 -9.20 24.17 -19.48
C LEU A 572 -8.53 24.80 -20.71
N THR A 573 -8.61 24.18 -21.88
CA THR A 573 -7.88 24.64 -23.07
C THR A 573 -8.82 25.11 -24.19
N THR A 574 -8.39 26.07 -24.99
CA THR A 574 -9.14 26.54 -26.19
C THR A 574 -8.86 25.71 -27.44
N SER A 575 -7.72 25.00 -27.50
CA SER A 575 -7.30 24.28 -28.70
C SER A 575 -6.91 22.83 -28.42
N MET A 576 -7.90 21.94 -28.47
CA MET A 576 -7.70 20.49 -28.36
C MET A 576 -6.66 19.97 -29.36
N ARG A 577 -6.66 20.51 -30.58
CA ARG A 577 -5.71 20.12 -31.63
C ARG A 577 -4.26 20.41 -31.26
N LYS A 578 -3.99 21.57 -30.65
CA LYS A 578 -2.65 21.94 -30.16
C LYS A 578 -2.28 21.17 -28.89
N THR A 579 -3.21 21.08 -27.94
CA THR A 579 -3.02 20.36 -26.67
C THR A 579 -2.66 18.90 -26.89
N PHE A 580 -3.39 18.19 -27.76
CA PHE A 580 -3.17 16.75 -28.03
C PHE A 580 -2.31 16.47 -29.26
N ARG A 581 -1.78 17.51 -29.92
CA ARG A 581 -0.91 17.38 -31.11
C ARG A 581 -1.53 16.52 -32.21
N LEU A 582 -2.77 16.83 -32.56
CA LEU A 582 -3.54 16.11 -33.58
C LEU A 582 -3.24 16.65 -34.99
N TYR A 583 -1.96 16.65 -35.34
CA TYR A 583 -1.44 17.03 -36.65
C TYR A 583 -0.97 15.78 -37.40
N PHE A 584 -1.10 15.78 -38.74
CA PHE A 584 -0.52 14.73 -39.55
C PHE A 584 1.00 14.93 -39.66
N PRO A 585 1.81 13.93 -39.28
CA PRO A 585 3.27 14.01 -39.37
C PRO A 585 3.76 13.77 -40.80
N SER A 586 5.02 14.10 -41.08
CA SER A 586 5.66 13.69 -42.33
C SER A 586 5.87 12.17 -42.39
N LEU A 587 5.97 11.61 -43.60
CA LEU A 587 6.23 10.18 -43.81
C LEU A 587 7.50 9.70 -43.09
N GLY A 588 8.53 10.55 -43.00
CA GLY A 588 9.76 10.20 -42.29
C GLY A 588 9.53 10.01 -40.78
N PHE A 589 8.69 10.83 -40.14
CA PHE A 589 8.33 10.62 -38.73
C PHE A 589 7.46 9.38 -38.53
N LEU A 590 6.57 9.04 -39.48
CA LEU A 590 5.84 7.76 -39.45
C LEU A 590 6.80 6.57 -39.56
N ALA A 591 7.81 6.66 -40.44
CA ALA A 591 8.84 5.64 -40.56
C ALA A 591 9.66 5.49 -39.27
N VAL A 592 9.99 6.60 -38.58
CA VAL A 592 10.61 6.52 -37.24
C VAL A 592 9.68 5.82 -36.24
N GLY A 593 8.40 6.19 -36.20
CA GLY A 593 7.42 5.54 -35.33
C GLY A 593 7.30 4.03 -35.59
N PHE A 594 7.46 3.60 -36.84
CA PHE A 594 7.39 2.20 -37.23
C PHE A 594 8.70 1.43 -36.97
N ILE A 595 9.86 1.98 -37.33
CA ILE A 595 11.15 1.26 -37.33
C ILE A 595 11.84 1.31 -35.96
N LEU A 596 11.77 2.45 -35.26
CA LEU A 596 12.45 2.62 -33.99
C LEU A 596 12.07 1.59 -32.89
N PRO A 597 10.81 1.13 -32.73
CA PRO A 597 10.49 0.17 -31.68
C PRO A 597 11.18 -1.18 -31.89
N PHE A 598 11.41 -1.61 -33.14
CA PHE A 598 12.18 -2.83 -33.43
C PHE A 598 13.66 -2.72 -33.04
N ALA A 599 14.21 -1.49 -33.06
CA ALA A 599 15.57 -1.24 -32.59
C ALA A 599 15.63 -1.12 -31.06
N LEU A 600 14.67 -0.42 -30.43
CA LEU A 600 14.69 -0.18 -29.00
C LEU A 600 14.22 -1.37 -28.15
N HIS A 601 13.36 -2.25 -28.67
CA HIS A 601 12.80 -3.37 -27.91
C HIS A 601 13.84 -4.44 -27.49
N PRO A 602 14.75 -4.92 -28.37
CA PRO A 602 15.82 -5.81 -27.94
C PRO A 602 16.76 -5.17 -26.92
N LEU A 603 17.07 -3.87 -27.10
CA LEU A 603 17.94 -3.12 -26.20
C LEU A 603 17.34 -2.96 -24.80
N SER A 604 16.06 -2.64 -24.71
CA SER A 604 15.37 -2.46 -23.44
C SER A 604 15.19 -3.77 -22.69
N LEU A 605 14.90 -4.87 -23.39
CA LEU A 605 14.77 -6.20 -22.79
C LEU A 605 16.11 -6.68 -22.21
N GLU A 606 17.19 -6.59 -22.99
CA GLU A 606 18.50 -7.00 -22.49
C GLU A 606 19.00 -6.12 -21.35
N LEU A 607 18.68 -4.82 -21.38
CA LEU A 607 18.95 -3.93 -20.26
C LEU A 607 18.13 -4.34 -19.02
N ALA A 608 16.85 -4.67 -19.18
CA ALA A 608 15.98 -5.07 -18.08
C ALA A 608 16.48 -6.33 -17.37
N VAL A 609 16.85 -7.36 -18.14
CA VAL A 609 17.40 -8.62 -17.58
C VAL A 609 18.80 -8.40 -16.97
N SER A 610 19.64 -7.57 -17.61
CA SER A 610 20.96 -7.23 -17.05
C SER A 610 20.88 -6.47 -15.72
N LEU A 611 19.73 -5.85 -15.44
CA LEU A 611 19.43 -5.12 -14.20
C LEU A 611 18.51 -5.91 -13.26
N ASP A 612 18.21 -7.18 -13.53
CA ASP A 612 17.32 -7.98 -12.69
C ASP A 612 17.85 -8.08 -11.24
N TRP A 613 19.16 -8.27 -11.08
CA TRP A 613 19.84 -8.26 -9.77
C TRP A 613 19.65 -6.95 -8.97
N PHE A 614 19.34 -5.84 -9.65
CA PHE A 614 19.24 -4.53 -9.05
C PHE A 614 17.83 -4.26 -8.51
N PHE A 615 16.80 -4.63 -9.26
CA PHE A 615 15.40 -4.35 -8.93
C PHE A 615 14.78 -5.43 -8.02
N PRO A 616 13.73 -5.11 -7.26
CA PRO A 616 12.95 -6.13 -6.55
C PRO A 616 12.26 -7.09 -7.53
N SER A 617 12.09 -8.33 -7.09
CA SER A 617 11.28 -9.33 -7.80
C SER A 617 9.86 -8.84 -8.04
N LEU A 618 9.26 -9.25 -9.16
CA LEU A 618 7.90 -8.86 -9.51
C LEU A 618 6.90 -9.39 -8.47
N PRO A 619 5.90 -8.59 -8.07
CA PRO A 619 4.79 -9.06 -7.24
C PRO A 619 4.04 -10.21 -7.92
N GLU A 620 3.53 -11.17 -7.14
CA GLU A 620 2.79 -12.33 -7.66
C GLU A 620 1.63 -11.93 -8.60
N GLY A 621 0.94 -10.84 -8.30
CA GLY A 621 -0.13 -10.31 -9.15
C GLY A 621 0.36 -9.91 -10.55
N THR A 622 1.56 -9.34 -10.67
CA THR A 622 2.16 -8.98 -11.96
C THR A 622 2.59 -10.23 -12.73
N VAL A 623 3.13 -11.23 -12.03
CA VAL A 623 3.46 -12.54 -12.63
C VAL A 623 2.20 -13.22 -13.18
N ALA A 624 1.08 -13.14 -12.46
CA ALA A 624 -0.20 -13.65 -12.93
C ALA A 624 -0.70 -12.91 -14.20
N VAL A 625 -0.52 -11.59 -14.26
CA VAL A 625 -0.79 -10.81 -15.49
C VAL A 625 0.08 -11.29 -16.64
N LEU A 626 1.38 -11.46 -16.43
CA LEU A 626 2.31 -11.93 -17.47
C LEU A 626 1.91 -13.33 -17.98
N LYS A 627 1.55 -14.23 -17.07
CA LYS A 627 1.05 -15.58 -17.40
C LYS A 627 -0.25 -15.54 -18.20
N SER A 628 -1.15 -14.58 -17.91
CA SER A 628 -2.37 -14.40 -18.71
C SER A 628 -2.07 -13.94 -20.14
N MET A 629 -0.97 -13.20 -20.36
CA MET A 629 -0.54 -12.78 -21.69
C MET A 629 -0.01 -13.96 -22.52
N SER A 630 0.64 -14.96 -21.87
CA SER A 630 1.20 -16.12 -22.55
C SER A 630 0.20 -17.25 -22.85
N ASP A 631 -0.97 -17.28 -22.21
CA ASP A 631 -1.97 -18.37 -22.33
C ASP A 631 -2.51 -18.60 -23.77
N PRO A 632 -2.14 -19.71 -24.46
CA PRO A 632 -2.56 -20.01 -25.82
C PRO A 632 -4.07 -19.96 -26.08
N ASN A 633 -4.89 -20.23 -25.05
CA ASN A 633 -6.34 -20.31 -25.17
C ASN A 633 -7.01 -18.94 -25.32
N GLN A 634 -6.31 -17.87 -24.95
CA GLN A 634 -6.83 -16.51 -25.06
C GLN A 634 -6.66 -15.96 -26.49
N PRO A 635 -7.70 -15.30 -27.05
CA PRO A 635 -7.63 -14.72 -28.39
C PRO A 635 -6.60 -13.59 -28.42
N ILE A 636 -5.60 -13.72 -29.30
CA ILE A 636 -4.47 -12.79 -29.38
C ILE A 636 -4.91 -11.34 -29.68
N TRP A 637 -5.98 -11.15 -30.46
CA TRP A 637 -6.48 -9.82 -30.78
C TRP A 637 -6.99 -9.08 -29.53
N LEU A 638 -7.56 -9.80 -28.55
CA LEU A 638 -8.06 -9.21 -27.31
C LEU A 638 -6.90 -8.78 -26.41
N ILE A 639 -5.84 -9.59 -26.36
CA ILE A 639 -4.62 -9.25 -25.62
C ILE A 639 -3.92 -8.06 -26.25
N LEU A 640 -3.77 -8.04 -27.58
CA LEU A 640 -3.22 -6.89 -28.29
C LEU A 640 -4.08 -5.63 -28.07
N LEU A 641 -5.40 -5.77 -28.00
CA LEU A 641 -6.29 -4.65 -27.69
C LEU A 641 -6.02 -4.10 -26.27
N ALA A 642 -5.96 -4.98 -25.26
CA ALA A 642 -5.84 -4.60 -23.86
C ALA A 642 -4.43 -4.15 -23.44
N PHE A 643 -3.38 -4.81 -23.95
CA PHE A 643 -1.98 -4.59 -23.52
C PHE A 643 -1.16 -3.76 -24.51
N ALA A 644 -1.58 -3.63 -25.77
CA ALA A 644 -0.85 -2.85 -26.76
C ALA A 644 -1.63 -1.62 -27.23
N PHE A 645 -2.82 -1.80 -27.81
CA PHE A 645 -3.55 -0.70 -28.44
C PHE A 645 -4.11 0.31 -27.45
N ALA A 646 -4.84 -0.16 -26.42
CA ALA A 646 -5.44 0.74 -25.44
C ALA A 646 -4.39 1.58 -24.68
N PRO A 647 -3.28 1.01 -24.16
CA PRO A 647 -2.19 1.79 -23.59
C PRO A 647 -1.56 2.76 -24.59
N ALA A 648 -1.28 2.30 -25.83
CA ALA A 648 -0.66 3.14 -26.86
C ALA A 648 -1.49 4.38 -27.21
N VAL A 649 -2.81 4.31 -27.12
CA VAL A 649 -3.67 5.47 -27.38
C VAL A 649 -3.86 6.30 -26.10
N CYS A 650 -4.28 5.66 -25.00
CA CYS A 650 -4.69 6.35 -23.78
C CYS A 650 -3.52 7.04 -23.08
N GLU A 651 -2.39 6.35 -22.97
CA GLU A 651 -1.20 6.89 -22.31
C GLU A 651 -0.54 7.96 -23.17
N GLU A 652 -0.50 7.80 -24.50
CA GLU A 652 0.01 8.87 -25.37
C GLU A 652 -0.86 10.14 -25.28
N LEU A 653 -2.20 10.00 -25.29
CA LEU A 653 -3.12 11.13 -25.11
C LEU A 653 -2.87 11.87 -23.79
N ALA A 654 -2.71 11.15 -22.69
CA ALA A 654 -2.47 11.74 -21.37
C ALA A 654 -1.07 12.36 -21.27
N PHE A 655 -0.02 11.59 -21.54
CA PHE A 655 1.35 11.97 -21.26
C PHE A 655 1.98 12.84 -22.35
N ARG A 656 1.77 12.53 -23.64
CA ARG A 656 2.38 13.24 -24.77
C ARG A 656 1.46 14.32 -25.34
N GLY A 657 0.15 14.14 -25.18
CA GLY A 657 -0.84 15.17 -25.42
C GLY A 657 -0.88 16.18 -24.27
N PHE A 658 -1.72 15.95 -23.27
CA PHE A 658 -2.04 16.95 -22.26
C PHE A 658 -0.84 17.35 -21.37
N ILE A 659 -0.19 16.38 -20.71
CA ILE A 659 0.86 16.65 -19.71
C ILE A 659 2.11 17.29 -20.34
N LEU A 660 2.64 16.70 -21.43
CA LEU A 660 3.82 17.23 -22.13
C LEU A 660 3.58 18.62 -22.73
N SER A 661 2.37 18.91 -23.21
CA SER A 661 2.00 20.25 -23.67
C SER A 661 2.01 21.28 -22.54
N GLY A 662 1.59 20.90 -21.33
CA GLY A 662 1.58 21.79 -20.17
C GLY A 662 2.98 22.08 -19.63
N PHE A 663 3.84 21.06 -19.54
CA PHE A 663 5.25 21.26 -19.18
C PHE A 663 6.04 22.03 -20.25
N GLY A 664 5.66 21.90 -21.53
CA GLY A 664 6.31 22.55 -22.66
C GLY A 664 6.05 24.05 -22.80
N ARG A 665 5.04 24.61 -22.11
CA ARG A 665 4.58 26.00 -22.31
C ARG A 665 5.67 27.07 -22.04
N ARG A 666 6.61 26.81 -21.13
CA ARG A 666 7.71 27.73 -20.79
C ARG A 666 8.93 27.65 -21.72
N GLY A 667 8.83 26.91 -22.84
CA GLY A 667 9.83 26.93 -23.93
C GLY A 667 11.04 26.00 -23.74
N ARG A 668 11.17 25.30 -22.61
CA ARG A 668 12.26 24.32 -22.39
C ARG A 668 11.82 22.91 -22.80
N ALA A 669 11.87 22.63 -24.11
CA ALA A 669 11.42 21.36 -24.68
C ALA A 669 12.06 20.12 -24.01
N TRP A 670 13.38 20.16 -23.76
CA TRP A 670 14.09 19.04 -23.12
C TRP A 670 13.59 18.75 -21.70
N LEU A 671 13.27 19.79 -20.92
CA LEU A 671 12.75 19.64 -19.56
C LEU A 671 11.33 19.05 -19.58
N ALA A 672 10.51 19.50 -20.53
CA ALA A 672 9.16 18.97 -20.70
C ALA A 672 9.18 17.48 -21.08
N ILE A 673 10.09 17.08 -21.97
CA ILE A 673 10.30 15.67 -22.35
C ILE A 673 10.69 14.85 -21.11
N ILE A 674 11.68 15.28 -20.34
CA ILE A 674 12.11 14.55 -19.13
C ILE A 674 10.96 14.43 -18.13
N LEU A 675 10.29 15.53 -17.80
CA LEU A 675 9.20 15.52 -16.81
C LEU A 675 8.04 14.63 -17.24
N SER A 676 7.60 14.71 -18.49
CA SER A 676 6.56 13.85 -19.05
C SER A 676 6.96 12.37 -19.06
N SER A 677 8.24 12.08 -19.33
CA SER A 677 8.76 10.70 -19.34
C SER A 677 8.82 10.10 -17.95
N VAL A 678 9.23 10.89 -16.95
CA VAL A 678 9.25 10.46 -15.55
C VAL A 678 7.84 10.24 -15.02
N THR A 679 6.87 11.10 -15.33
CA THR A 679 5.48 10.89 -14.91
C THR A 679 4.85 9.68 -15.61
N PHE A 680 5.19 9.44 -16.88
CA PHE A 680 4.80 8.23 -17.60
C PHE A 680 5.36 6.96 -16.95
N GLY A 681 6.64 6.96 -16.58
CA GLY A 681 7.25 5.86 -15.85
C GLY A 681 6.58 5.64 -14.48
N ALA A 682 6.44 6.71 -13.69
CA ALA A 682 5.91 6.66 -12.33
C ALA A 682 4.49 6.05 -12.23
N MET A 683 3.69 6.16 -13.28
CA MET A 683 2.34 5.58 -13.35
C MET A 683 2.34 4.04 -13.18
N HIS A 684 3.43 3.36 -13.53
CA HIS A 684 3.51 1.91 -13.51
C HIS A 684 3.73 1.30 -12.12
N MET A 685 4.15 2.10 -11.12
CA MET A 685 4.37 1.73 -9.70
C MET A 685 5.39 0.60 -9.41
N ILE A 686 5.81 -0.17 -10.41
CA ILE A 686 6.80 -1.24 -10.29
C ILE A 686 8.18 -0.67 -10.64
N PRO A 687 9.19 -0.72 -9.75
CA PRO A 687 10.48 -0.05 -9.96
C PRO A 687 11.16 -0.30 -11.31
N GLN A 688 11.28 -1.57 -11.71
CA GLN A 688 11.89 -1.94 -12.99
C GLN A 688 11.09 -1.39 -14.18
N GLN A 689 9.76 -1.44 -14.10
CA GLN A 689 8.87 -0.92 -15.13
C GLN A 689 8.89 0.61 -15.18
N VAL A 690 8.95 1.30 -14.03
CA VAL A 690 9.10 2.76 -13.95
C VAL A 690 10.37 3.20 -14.67
N PHE A 691 11.49 2.51 -14.44
CA PHE A 691 12.76 2.80 -15.10
C PHE A 691 12.67 2.59 -16.62
N ASN A 692 12.22 1.42 -17.06
CA ASN A 692 12.12 1.09 -18.48
C ASN A 692 11.13 2.00 -19.24
N ALA A 693 9.96 2.26 -18.65
CA ALA A 693 8.96 3.15 -19.22
C ALA A 693 9.44 4.60 -19.27
N THR A 694 10.22 5.06 -18.28
CA THR A 694 10.84 6.40 -18.33
C THR A 694 11.80 6.53 -19.51
N LEU A 695 12.67 5.53 -19.74
CA LEU A 695 13.60 5.52 -20.89
C LEU A 695 12.85 5.52 -22.22
N LEU A 696 11.86 4.65 -22.37
CA LEU A 696 10.99 4.61 -23.54
C LEU A 696 10.27 5.95 -23.73
N GLY A 697 9.86 6.55 -22.62
CA GLY A 697 9.15 7.80 -22.60
C GLY A 697 9.97 8.98 -23.12
N LEU A 698 11.29 8.96 -22.92
CA LEU A 698 12.19 9.97 -23.50
C LEU A 698 12.17 9.90 -25.03
N ALA A 699 12.20 8.69 -25.61
CA ALA A 699 12.10 8.49 -27.05
C ALA A 699 10.74 8.96 -27.60
N LEU A 700 9.65 8.54 -26.97
CA LEU A 700 8.28 8.97 -27.31
C LEU A 700 8.10 10.49 -27.19
N GLY A 701 8.63 11.08 -26.11
CA GLY A 701 8.57 12.53 -25.88
C GLY A 701 9.35 13.32 -26.94
N MET A 702 10.54 12.85 -27.33
CA MET A 702 11.29 13.44 -28.45
C MET A 702 10.50 13.37 -29.76
N ILE A 703 9.97 12.19 -30.10
CA ILE A 703 9.16 12.01 -31.31
C ILE A 703 7.94 12.94 -31.31
N ALA A 704 7.20 13.01 -30.20
CA ALA A 704 6.00 13.84 -30.09
C ALA A 704 6.30 15.35 -30.20
N VAL A 705 7.41 15.82 -29.61
CA VAL A 705 7.82 17.23 -29.70
C VAL A 705 8.28 17.59 -31.12
N TYR A 706 9.15 16.78 -31.73
CA TYR A 706 9.75 17.13 -33.01
C TYR A 706 8.83 16.85 -34.21
N SER A 707 7.98 15.82 -34.16
CA SER A 707 6.98 15.58 -35.21
C SER A 707 5.75 16.49 -35.10
N ARG A 708 5.60 17.20 -33.96
CA ARG A 708 4.39 17.94 -33.57
C ARG A 708 3.10 17.10 -33.68
N SER A 709 3.21 15.77 -33.60
CA SER A 709 2.13 14.82 -33.79
C SER A 709 2.16 13.74 -32.73
N LEU A 710 0.98 13.29 -32.30
CA LEU A 710 0.83 12.14 -31.43
C LEU A 710 0.99 10.81 -32.19
N LEU A 711 0.63 10.79 -33.48
CA LEU A 711 0.47 9.55 -34.25
C LEU A 711 1.75 8.71 -34.35
N PRO A 712 2.95 9.26 -34.60
CA PRO A 712 4.17 8.46 -34.61
C PRO A 712 4.48 7.81 -33.25
N GLY A 713 4.14 8.49 -32.15
CA GLY A 713 4.27 7.95 -30.80
C GLY A 713 3.29 6.80 -30.52
N VAL A 714 2.03 6.95 -30.94
CA VAL A 714 1.01 5.89 -30.83
C VAL A 714 1.43 4.64 -31.62
N ILE A 715 1.91 4.81 -32.86
CA ILE A 715 2.39 3.70 -33.69
C ILE A 715 3.57 3.01 -33.03
N PHE A 716 4.55 3.80 -32.57
CA PHE A 716 5.72 3.29 -31.86
C PHE A 716 5.30 2.46 -30.64
N HIS A 717 4.43 3.01 -29.78
CA HIS A 717 4.04 2.40 -28.53
C HIS A 717 3.23 1.12 -28.77
N PHE A 718 2.31 1.14 -29.73
CA PHE A 718 1.55 -0.03 -30.12
C PHE A 718 2.46 -1.17 -30.60
N ILE A 719 3.42 -0.88 -31.49
CA ILE A 719 4.35 -1.89 -32.00
C ILE A 719 5.23 -2.41 -30.87
N TYR A 720 5.79 -1.52 -30.04
CA TYR A 720 6.65 -1.92 -28.93
C TYR A 720 5.93 -2.87 -27.96
N ASN A 721 4.69 -2.57 -27.58
CA ASN A 721 3.91 -3.46 -26.70
C ASN A 721 3.46 -4.74 -27.41
N SER A 722 3.15 -4.66 -28.71
CA SER A 722 2.83 -5.85 -29.52
C SER A 722 4.02 -6.81 -29.59
N LEU A 723 5.24 -6.30 -29.74
CA LEU A 723 6.46 -7.11 -29.69
C LEU A 723 6.62 -7.81 -28.33
N SER A 724 6.30 -7.14 -27.23
CA SER A 724 6.30 -7.75 -25.89
C SER A 724 5.26 -8.85 -25.75
N VAL A 725 4.02 -8.63 -26.21
CA VAL A 725 2.95 -9.65 -26.20
C VAL A 725 3.35 -10.86 -27.06
N LEU A 726 3.86 -10.63 -28.26
CA LEU A 726 4.24 -11.70 -29.19
C LEU A 726 5.42 -12.51 -28.66
N ARG A 727 6.37 -11.88 -27.96
CA ARG A 727 7.49 -12.56 -27.29
C ARG A 727 6.97 -13.58 -26.26
N GLU A 728 6.03 -13.19 -25.42
CA GLU A 728 5.46 -14.08 -24.39
C GLU A 728 4.65 -15.25 -24.96
N ARG A 729 4.40 -15.27 -26.28
CA ARG A 729 3.74 -16.38 -26.99
C ARG A 729 4.71 -17.35 -27.66
N ILE A 730 6.01 -17.06 -27.64
CA ILE A 730 7.02 -17.96 -28.22
C ILE A 730 7.17 -19.16 -27.27
N PRO A 731 6.92 -20.41 -27.73
CA PRO A 731 7.09 -21.59 -26.90
C PRO A 731 8.54 -21.73 -26.40
N GLU A 732 8.73 -22.16 -25.16
CA GLU A 732 10.06 -22.43 -24.60
C GLU A 732 10.84 -23.47 -25.42
N SER A 733 10.14 -24.36 -26.13
CA SER A 733 10.70 -25.38 -27.01
C SER A 733 11.14 -24.87 -28.39
N TRP A 734 10.86 -23.61 -28.74
CA TRP A 734 11.25 -23.06 -30.02
C TRP A 734 12.77 -22.88 -30.11
N VAL A 735 13.41 -23.39 -31.16
CA VAL A 735 14.86 -23.26 -31.36
C VAL A 735 15.13 -22.38 -32.59
N PRO A 736 16.00 -21.36 -32.49
CA PRO A 736 16.33 -20.51 -33.63
C PRO A 736 17.16 -21.27 -34.67
N GLU A 737 16.62 -21.43 -35.88
CA GLU A 737 17.28 -22.10 -37.01
C GLU A 737 17.82 -21.12 -38.07
N ASN A 738 18.46 -21.62 -39.14
CA ASN A 738 18.85 -20.84 -40.33
C ASN A 738 19.74 -19.61 -40.05
N GLY A 739 20.65 -19.73 -39.10
CA GLY A 739 21.58 -18.65 -38.74
C GLY A 739 21.02 -17.62 -37.74
N LEU A 740 19.72 -17.67 -37.41
CA LEU A 740 19.11 -16.83 -36.36
C LEU A 740 19.74 -17.06 -35.00
N GLN A 741 20.30 -18.24 -34.75
CA GLN A 741 21.06 -18.58 -33.54
C GLN A 741 22.23 -17.63 -33.24
N HIS A 742 22.76 -16.92 -34.25
CA HIS A 742 23.81 -15.91 -34.06
C HIS A 742 23.27 -14.56 -33.58
N PHE A 743 21.96 -14.35 -33.66
CA PHE A 743 21.28 -13.10 -33.32
C PHE A 743 20.39 -13.25 -32.08
N VAL A 744 19.77 -14.42 -31.91
CA VAL A 744 18.75 -14.69 -30.89
C VAL A 744 18.98 -16.08 -30.30
N THR A 745 18.78 -16.23 -29.00
CA THR A 745 18.86 -17.51 -28.29
C THR A 745 17.69 -17.66 -27.33
N MET A 746 17.30 -18.90 -27.00
CA MET A 746 16.35 -19.16 -25.91
C MET A 746 17.13 -19.38 -24.62
N GLY A 747 16.84 -18.56 -23.62
CA GLY A 747 17.35 -18.72 -22.25
C GLY A 747 16.25 -19.18 -21.28
N PRO A 748 16.59 -19.35 -19.99
CA PRO A 748 15.63 -19.72 -18.94
C PRO A 748 14.45 -18.74 -18.80
N GLU A 749 14.66 -17.47 -19.16
CA GLU A 749 13.64 -16.41 -19.10
C GLU A 749 13.05 -16.06 -20.49
N GLY A 750 13.10 -17.03 -21.41
CA GLY A 750 12.59 -16.90 -22.77
C GLY A 750 13.59 -16.32 -23.76
N LEU A 751 13.10 -15.58 -24.75
CA LEU A 751 13.90 -15.05 -25.85
C LEU A 751 14.96 -14.04 -25.37
N ARG A 752 16.22 -14.27 -25.75
CA ARG A 752 17.41 -13.44 -25.47
C ARG A 752 18.04 -12.96 -26.78
N TYR A 753 18.61 -11.76 -26.77
CA TYR A 753 19.24 -11.15 -27.94
C TYR A 753 20.75 -11.06 -27.76
N SER A 754 21.49 -11.50 -28.78
CA SER A 754 22.95 -11.52 -28.78
C SER A 754 23.56 -10.14 -29.13
N TRP A 755 24.82 -9.94 -28.72
CA TRP A 755 25.52 -8.65 -28.87
C TRP A 755 25.59 -8.08 -30.31
N PRO A 756 25.74 -8.87 -31.41
CA PRO A 756 25.78 -8.31 -32.75
C PRO A 756 24.47 -7.63 -33.14
N LEU A 757 23.34 -8.23 -32.78
CA LEU A 757 22.02 -7.63 -32.99
C LEU A 757 21.86 -6.36 -32.15
N LEU A 758 22.26 -6.39 -30.88
CA LEU A 758 22.19 -5.22 -30.00
C LEU A 758 23.02 -4.05 -30.55
N LEU A 759 24.20 -4.30 -31.12
CA LEU A 759 25.01 -3.26 -31.73
C LEU A 759 24.31 -2.63 -32.95
N ILE A 760 23.73 -3.45 -33.83
CA ILE A 760 22.96 -2.96 -34.99
C ILE A 760 21.77 -2.13 -34.51
N CYS A 761 21.00 -2.65 -33.55
CA CYS A 761 19.87 -1.96 -32.95
C CYS A 761 20.28 -0.62 -32.31
N ALA A 762 21.41 -0.56 -31.61
CA ALA A 762 21.92 0.67 -31.01
C ALA A 762 22.30 1.71 -32.08
N ILE A 763 23.00 1.30 -33.14
CA ILE A 763 23.39 2.19 -34.24
C ILE A 763 22.13 2.75 -34.94
N VAL A 764 21.17 1.87 -35.28
CA VAL A 764 19.91 2.27 -35.94
C VAL A 764 19.10 3.19 -35.03
N GLY A 765 18.96 2.84 -33.75
CA GLY A 765 18.23 3.63 -32.76
C GLY A 765 18.81 5.05 -32.61
N VAL A 766 20.14 5.16 -32.44
CA VAL A 766 20.82 6.45 -32.34
C VAL A 766 20.70 7.24 -33.64
N ALA A 767 20.84 6.60 -34.81
CA ALA A 767 20.70 7.26 -36.11
C ALA A 767 19.30 7.84 -36.32
N LEU A 768 18.24 7.08 -36.02
CA LEU A 768 16.86 7.54 -36.13
C LEU A 768 16.55 8.65 -35.12
N LEU A 769 16.96 8.51 -33.87
CA LEU A 769 16.79 9.57 -32.86
C LEU A 769 17.54 10.85 -33.26
N ARG A 770 18.78 10.74 -33.74
CA ARG A 770 19.53 11.89 -34.25
C ARG A 770 18.84 12.52 -35.46
N TRP A 771 18.31 11.70 -36.37
CA TRP A 771 17.55 12.17 -37.53
C TRP A 771 16.31 12.97 -37.10
N THR A 772 15.56 12.54 -36.07
CA THR A 772 14.40 13.30 -35.57
C THR A 772 14.78 14.71 -35.09
N VAL A 773 15.93 14.84 -34.41
CA VAL A 773 16.43 16.13 -33.93
C VAL A 773 16.91 17.02 -35.08
N LEU A 774 17.55 16.44 -36.10
CA LEU A 774 18.09 17.19 -37.24
C LEU A 774 17.01 17.72 -38.19
N GLN A 775 15.95 16.94 -38.43
CA GLN A 775 14.82 17.36 -39.28
C GLN A 775 14.00 18.51 -38.68
N SER A 776 13.97 18.59 -37.35
CA SER A 776 13.32 19.71 -36.66
C SER A 776 14.01 21.05 -36.92
N LYS A 777 15.34 21.08 -37.03
CA LYS A 777 16.10 22.31 -37.26
C LYS A 777 15.89 22.84 -38.68
N THR A 778 15.80 21.94 -39.65
CA THR A 778 15.55 22.28 -41.05
C THR A 778 14.13 22.83 -41.26
N GLN A 779 13.13 22.34 -40.53
CA GLN A 779 11.79 22.95 -40.51
C GLN A 779 11.75 24.33 -39.82
N SER A 780 12.51 24.55 -38.74
CA SER A 780 12.53 25.88 -38.09
C SER A 780 13.24 26.94 -38.94
N ASP A 781 14.27 26.56 -39.69
CA ASP A 781 14.98 27.48 -40.59
C ASP A 781 14.12 27.84 -41.82
N GLN A 782 13.32 26.91 -42.34
CA GLN A 782 12.38 27.17 -43.44
C GLN A 782 11.20 28.07 -43.05
N ASP A 783 10.67 27.92 -41.83
CA ASP A 783 9.62 28.81 -41.28
C ASP A 783 10.15 30.23 -40.94
N SER A 784 11.48 30.44 -40.97
CA SER A 784 12.14 31.72 -40.63
C SER A 784 12.56 32.59 -41.83
N LEU A 785 12.35 32.10 -43.07
CA LEU A 785 12.52 32.92 -44.27
C LEU A 785 11.31 33.87 -44.42
N PRO A 786 11.51 35.19 -44.62
CA PRO A 786 10.41 36.11 -44.75
C PRO A 786 9.61 35.78 -46.02
N SER A 787 8.34 35.44 -45.86
CA SER A 787 7.39 35.35 -46.95
C SER A 787 7.16 36.76 -47.52
N GLU A 788 7.97 37.16 -48.49
CA GLU A 788 7.65 38.26 -49.39
C GLU A 788 6.39 37.91 -50.21
N SER A 789 5.56 38.93 -50.40
CA SER A 789 4.33 38.97 -51.21
C SER A 789 3.11 38.29 -50.59
N LEU A 790 2.29 39.09 -49.90
CA LEU A 790 0.86 39.25 -50.20
C LEU A 790 0.39 40.60 -49.64
N SER A 791 0.61 41.65 -50.43
CA SER A 791 -0.05 42.94 -50.28
C SER A 791 -1.47 42.86 -50.86
N SER A 792 -2.48 43.09 -50.03
CA SER A 792 -3.73 43.82 -50.34
C SER A 792 -4.64 43.74 -49.10
N SER A 793 -4.67 44.80 -48.30
CA SER A 793 -5.76 45.78 -48.26
C SER A 793 -7.14 45.17 -47.94
N SER A 794 -7.61 45.34 -46.70
CA SER A 794 -8.87 46.05 -46.39
C SER A 794 -9.29 45.85 -44.93
N PHE A 795 -9.55 46.98 -44.26
CA PHE A 795 -10.44 47.15 -43.10
C PHE A 795 -9.96 46.63 -41.72
N ASP A 796 -9.39 47.45 -40.83
CA ASP A 796 -9.84 48.66 -40.12
C ASP A 796 -10.35 48.38 -38.68
N ARG A 797 -9.74 49.13 -37.78
CA ARG A 797 -10.02 49.49 -36.37
C ARG A 797 -11.34 49.03 -35.74
N ARG A 798 -11.21 48.49 -34.52
CA ARG A 798 -12.06 48.63 -33.29
C ARG A 798 -11.65 47.47 -32.37
N LEU A 799 -11.21 47.59 -31.11
CA LEU A 799 -11.59 48.48 -30.02
C LEU A 799 -10.44 48.54 -28.99
N THR A 800 -9.97 49.76 -28.73
CA THR A 800 -9.53 50.20 -27.40
C THR A 800 -10.75 50.78 -26.67
N ASP A 801 -10.72 50.75 -25.33
CA ASP A 801 -11.70 51.21 -24.34
C ASP A 801 -12.87 50.28 -24.00
N THR A 802 -12.82 49.64 -22.81
CA THR A 802 -13.51 50.14 -21.60
C THR A 802 -13.40 49.16 -20.42
N LYS A 803 -12.96 49.71 -19.27
CA LYS A 803 -13.09 49.26 -17.86
C LYS A 803 -12.32 48.03 -17.38
#